data_AF-A0A359E4V7-F1
#
_entry.id   AF-A0A359E4V7-F1
#
_cell.length_a   1.000
_cell.length_b   1.000
_cell.length_c   1.000
_cell.angle_alpha   90.00
_cell.angle_beta   90.00
_cell.angle_gamma   90.00
#
_symmetry.space_group_name_H-M   'P 1'
#
loop_
_entity.id
_entity.type
_entity.pdbx_description
1 polymer ?
#
loop_
_entity_poly.entity_id
_entity_poly.type
_entity_poly.pdbx_seq_one_letter_code
_entity_poly.pdbx_strand_id
1 'polypeptide(L)'
;MKKLVTLFAFLLMATSAFAQDEFAFERFQFHADLNYDSGITSPAEYLGYELGKEYTFHHKVMDYFKKLDEESDKLTLHKYATTYEGRDLYYAVISSEENQGNIDAIRQANLSLANNPESTTIDDKPVVVWMSYNVHGNEPSSSEAAMQTAYRLVAGADQETVNWLDNAVVVIDPMMNPDGRDRYVYWYKSSRANILNTDANDLEHDEIWPGGRTNHYWFDLNRDWVWLVHPESQGRIAAYQEWMPQVHMDFHEQGFNNNYFAMPGTTPRNLELPADYDKWADAFGRGLIEEFDEANVNYATREAFDFFYPGYGSSYPSVMGGIGMLAEQGGHSRGGRAVETDDEYVLTLRQRVFDHYTNGVSIVKTAAENKEGLLSYFKNSVSQSSQKGNTKAYILPNDENDYTYQVVNMLMKHGVKVERATQNFTQRDSYNYWDGNSTNQSFEAGDFIIKTDQPKHLFINTLFRKQMEIEDSVMYDMSTWSVPLAYNLNASWTTRGVNASTEMVTEEVEYKSGLENSGAQYAYVIDWEQRHAPKALAKLWDMGYKVRSARRHFNNGEKTYSEGSLIVLIGRNFDKRDQIAADMQMLANEANVVVEGFDSGRMNTGMDLASSDSQPVDKPNVALMIDSPFSSYTAGQLWFLFDQWTELGISRIRSGSFSSSDLEDYDVILMPGSWGGLSGVWNESEIESL
;
A
#
# COMPACT_ATOMS: atom_id res chain seq x y z
N MET A 1 54.38 30.83 -3.67
CA MET A 1 54.29 29.38 -3.43
C MET A 1 53.00 28.94 -2.76
N LYS A 2 52.56 29.51 -1.62
CA LYS A 2 51.29 29.09 -0.96
C LYS A 2 50.03 29.18 -1.85
N LYS A 3 49.89 30.20 -2.70
CA LYS A 3 48.76 30.32 -3.65
C LYS A 3 48.80 29.35 -4.84
N LEU A 4 49.97 28.81 -5.20
CA LEU A 4 50.09 27.81 -6.28
C LEU A 4 49.74 26.41 -5.77
N VAL A 5 50.06 26.10 -4.51
CA VAL A 5 49.75 24.81 -3.87
C VAL A 5 48.25 24.65 -3.66
N THR A 6 47.53 25.72 -3.28
CA THR A 6 46.07 25.69 -3.14
C THR A 6 45.36 25.50 -4.50
N LEU A 7 45.88 26.09 -5.58
CA LEU A 7 45.32 25.91 -6.92
C LEU A 7 45.57 24.50 -7.47
N PHE A 8 46.73 23.91 -7.18
CA PHE A 8 47.05 22.52 -7.57
C PHE A 8 46.25 21.49 -6.78
N ALA A 9 45.96 21.75 -5.49
CA ALA A 9 45.09 20.90 -4.67
C ALA A 9 43.63 20.94 -5.14
N PHE A 10 43.12 22.10 -5.56
CA PHE A 10 41.78 22.23 -6.14
C PHE A 10 41.66 21.56 -7.53
N LEU A 11 42.73 21.62 -8.35
CA LEU A 11 42.74 20.90 -9.63
C LEU A 11 42.74 19.38 -9.43
N LEU A 12 43.49 18.88 -8.44
CA LEU A 12 43.57 17.44 -8.11
C LEU A 12 42.25 16.87 -7.58
N MET A 13 41.52 17.62 -6.74
CA MET A 13 40.20 17.20 -6.23
C MET A 13 39.09 17.24 -7.29
N ALA A 14 39.14 18.20 -8.23
CA ALA A 14 38.20 18.20 -9.35
C ALA A 14 38.45 17.02 -10.30
N THR A 15 39.71 16.63 -10.54
CA THR A 15 40.03 15.48 -11.40
C THR A 15 39.64 14.13 -10.81
N SER A 16 39.57 13.99 -9.48
CA SER A 16 39.22 12.70 -8.86
C SER A 16 37.74 12.34 -8.97
N ALA A 17 36.84 13.32 -8.84
CA ALA A 17 35.39 13.06 -8.93
C ALA A 17 34.94 12.73 -10.36
N PHE A 18 35.47 13.41 -11.38
CA PHE A 18 35.16 13.09 -12.78
C PHE A 18 35.68 11.70 -13.19
N ALA A 19 36.86 11.30 -12.71
CA ALA A 19 37.43 9.98 -13.00
C ALA A 19 36.64 8.84 -12.32
N GLN A 20 36.05 9.09 -11.14
CA GLN A 20 35.22 8.11 -10.44
C GLN A 20 33.87 7.86 -11.12
N ASP A 21 33.24 8.91 -11.66
CA ASP A 21 31.98 8.78 -12.42
C ASP A 21 32.21 7.96 -13.71
N GLU A 22 33.24 8.31 -14.51
CA GLU A 22 33.60 7.54 -15.72
C GLU A 22 33.94 6.08 -15.40
N PHE A 23 34.69 5.83 -14.32
CA PHE A 23 35.02 4.48 -13.86
C PHE A 23 33.77 3.68 -13.47
N ALA A 24 32.77 4.30 -12.83
CA ALA A 24 31.52 3.62 -12.48
C ALA A 24 30.77 3.14 -13.72
N PHE A 25 30.70 3.96 -14.78
CA PHE A 25 30.12 3.52 -16.04
C PHE A 25 30.93 2.40 -16.68
N GLU A 26 32.27 2.49 -16.75
CA GLU A 26 33.11 1.40 -17.29
C GLU A 26 32.98 0.09 -16.51
N ARG A 27 32.90 0.14 -15.17
CA ARG A 27 32.81 -1.06 -14.32
C ARG A 27 31.44 -1.71 -14.38
N PHE A 28 30.37 -0.92 -14.28
CA PHE A 28 29.01 -1.44 -14.08
C PHE A 28 28.23 -1.44 -15.40
N GLN A 29 28.65 -2.27 -16.35
CA GLN A 29 28.04 -2.41 -17.67
C GLN A 29 26.85 -3.37 -17.65
N PHE A 30 25.79 -3.07 -18.41
CA PHE A 30 24.58 -3.91 -18.44
C PHE A 30 24.68 -4.99 -19.52
N HIS A 31 25.47 -6.04 -19.28
CA HIS A 31 25.72 -7.13 -20.22
C HIS A 31 26.05 -6.65 -21.66
N ALA A 32 27.00 -5.71 -21.78
CA ALA A 32 27.33 -5.02 -23.03
C ALA A 32 27.82 -5.94 -24.17
N ASP A 33 28.27 -7.15 -23.85
CA ASP A 33 28.78 -8.12 -24.82
C ASP A 33 27.67 -8.94 -25.50
N LEU A 34 26.41 -8.78 -25.08
CA LEU A 34 25.27 -9.49 -25.66
C LEU A 34 24.80 -8.88 -26.98
N ASN A 35 24.27 -9.75 -27.85
CA ASN A 35 23.64 -9.31 -29.08
C ASN A 35 22.19 -8.87 -28.80
N TYR A 36 21.96 -7.57 -28.83
CA TYR A 36 20.64 -6.95 -28.72
C TYR A 36 20.04 -6.71 -30.12
N ASP A 37 18.72 -6.88 -30.22
CA ASP A 37 17.98 -6.51 -31.42
C ASP A 37 18.04 -4.98 -31.63
N SER A 38 18.74 -4.58 -32.70
CA SER A 38 18.88 -3.18 -33.11
C SER A 38 17.57 -2.47 -33.48
N GLY A 39 16.46 -3.21 -33.63
CA GLY A 39 15.13 -2.66 -33.83
C GLY A 39 14.46 -2.17 -32.55
N ILE A 40 15.00 -2.52 -31.37
CA ILE A 40 14.46 -2.11 -30.07
C ILE A 40 15.31 -0.96 -29.51
N THR A 41 14.66 0.16 -29.22
CA THR A 41 15.32 1.35 -28.69
C THR A 41 15.83 1.10 -27.27
N SER A 42 17.11 1.35 -27.01
CA SER A 42 17.69 1.24 -25.66
C SER A 42 17.24 2.39 -24.73
N PRO A 43 17.31 2.23 -23.39
CA PRO A 43 16.98 3.33 -22.48
C PRO A 43 17.86 4.56 -22.71
N ALA A 44 19.15 4.36 -23.00
CA ALA A 44 20.09 5.45 -23.24
C ALA A 44 19.76 6.25 -24.51
N GLU A 45 19.39 5.56 -25.58
CA GLU A 45 18.95 6.18 -26.84
C GLU A 45 17.65 6.97 -26.63
N TYR A 46 16.67 6.39 -25.92
CA TYR A 46 15.40 7.03 -25.66
C TYR A 46 15.52 8.28 -24.77
N LEU A 47 16.26 8.17 -23.66
CA LEU A 47 16.38 9.24 -22.66
C LEU A 47 17.36 10.34 -23.10
N GLY A 48 18.31 10.01 -23.98
CA GLY A 48 19.43 10.88 -24.37
C GLY A 48 20.55 10.93 -23.33
N TYR A 49 20.57 9.99 -22.38
CA TYR A 49 21.61 9.81 -21.38
C TYR A 49 21.63 8.38 -20.85
N GLU A 50 22.81 7.93 -20.41
CA GLU A 50 22.99 6.63 -19.77
C GLU A 50 22.27 6.56 -18.41
N LEU A 51 21.61 5.43 -18.15
CA LEU A 51 21.03 5.16 -16.83
C LEU A 51 22.12 5.17 -15.76
N GLY A 52 21.83 5.80 -14.62
CA GLY A 52 22.84 6.09 -13.59
C GLY A 52 23.29 7.55 -13.54
N LYS A 53 23.08 8.32 -14.62
CA LYS A 53 23.54 9.71 -14.72
C LYS A 53 22.66 10.71 -13.95
N GLU A 54 21.35 10.51 -14.01
CA GLU A 54 20.36 11.32 -13.30
C GLU A 54 19.06 10.54 -13.11
N TYR A 55 18.22 10.99 -12.18
CA TYR A 55 16.91 10.39 -11.98
C TYR A 55 15.90 10.80 -13.06
N THR A 56 15.14 9.81 -13.53
CA THR A 56 14.13 9.95 -14.58
C THR A 56 12.75 10.25 -13.97
N PHE A 57 12.00 11.21 -14.54
CA PHE A 57 10.61 11.48 -14.12
C PHE A 57 9.68 10.34 -14.55
N HIS A 58 8.59 10.15 -13.81
CA HIS A 58 7.59 9.11 -14.07
C HIS A 58 7.17 9.04 -15.56
N HIS A 59 6.78 10.17 -16.15
CA HIS A 59 6.30 10.19 -17.53
C HIS A 59 7.31 9.64 -18.54
N LYS A 60 8.61 9.93 -18.38
CA LYS A 60 9.66 9.41 -19.26
C LYS A 60 9.86 7.91 -19.10
N VAL A 61 9.75 7.39 -17.87
CA VAL A 61 9.79 5.94 -17.63
C VAL A 61 8.60 5.28 -18.31
N MET A 62 7.38 5.79 -18.10
CA MET A 62 6.18 5.20 -18.72
C MET A 62 6.20 5.30 -20.24
N ASP A 63 6.64 6.43 -20.79
CA ASP A 63 6.71 6.61 -22.24
C ASP A 63 7.79 5.72 -22.88
N TYR A 64 8.84 5.36 -22.14
CA TYR A 64 9.79 4.33 -22.58
C TYR A 64 9.16 2.93 -22.60
N PHE A 65 8.38 2.55 -21.58
CA PHE A 65 7.67 1.27 -21.61
C PHE A 65 6.64 1.19 -22.74
N LYS A 66 5.93 2.30 -23.04
CA LYS A 66 5.07 2.39 -24.24
C LYS A 66 5.87 2.23 -25.53
N LYS A 67 7.09 2.79 -25.58
CA LYS A 67 7.98 2.63 -26.73
C LYS A 67 8.36 1.17 -26.95
N LEU A 68 8.66 0.42 -25.89
CA LEU A 68 8.93 -1.02 -25.99
C LEU A 68 7.70 -1.82 -26.44
N ASP A 69 6.50 -1.47 -25.96
CA ASP A 69 5.22 -2.05 -26.37
C ASP A 69 4.93 -1.82 -27.87
N GLU A 70 5.31 -0.64 -28.40
CA GLU A 70 5.20 -0.32 -29.83
C GLU A 70 6.22 -1.06 -30.70
N GLU A 71 7.38 -1.43 -30.16
CA GLU A 71 8.52 -1.96 -30.91
C GLU A 71 8.65 -3.49 -30.86
N SER A 72 7.99 -4.17 -29.91
CA SER A 72 8.17 -5.61 -29.73
C SER A 72 6.89 -6.39 -29.43
N ASP A 73 6.72 -7.50 -30.15
CA ASP A 73 5.67 -8.50 -29.88
C ASP A 73 5.90 -9.31 -28.59
N LYS A 74 7.01 -9.10 -27.88
CA LYS A 74 7.34 -9.77 -26.61
C LYS A 74 6.80 -9.06 -25.38
N LEU A 75 6.32 -7.81 -25.51
CA LEU A 75 5.87 -6.99 -24.39
C LEU A 75 4.44 -6.49 -24.65
N THR A 76 3.59 -6.50 -23.62
CA THR A 76 2.33 -5.75 -23.60
C THR A 76 2.22 -4.85 -22.37
N LEU A 77 1.73 -3.63 -22.52
CA LEU A 77 1.57 -2.66 -21.42
C LEU A 77 0.11 -2.48 -20.98
N HIS A 78 -0.14 -2.57 -19.67
CA HIS A 78 -1.49 -2.57 -19.09
C HIS A 78 -1.62 -1.52 -17.99
N LYS A 79 -2.61 -0.62 -18.11
CA LYS A 79 -2.95 0.34 -17.05
C LYS A 79 -3.74 -0.36 -15.96
N TYR A 80 -3.38 -0.17 -14.69
CA TYR A 80 -4.09 -0.76 -13.55
C TYR A 80 -4.73 0.25 -12.59
N ALA A 81 -4.25 1.49 -12.53
CA ALA A 81 -4.78 2.52 -11.64
C ALA A 81 -4.43 3.94 -12.11
N THR A 82 -4.96 4.92 -11.39
CA THR A 82 -4.57 6.33 -11.47
C THR A 82 -4.42 6.85 -10.03
N THR A 83 -3.34 7.58 -9.75
CA THR A 83 -3.04 8.14 -8.42
C THR A 83 -3.94 9.34 -8.09
N TYR A 84 -3.86 9.83 -6.85
CA TYR A 84 -4.56 11.06 -6.44
C TYR A 84 -4.12 12.29 -7.23
N GLU A 85 -2.86 12.35 -7.68
CA GLU A 85 -2.36 13.44 -8.52
C GLU A 85 -2.62 13.22 -10.02
N GLY A 86 -3.41 12.20 -10.39
CA GLY A 86 -3.82 11.94 -11.76
C GLY A 86 -2.77 11.26 -12.62
N ARG A 87 -1.76 10.60 -12.02
CA ARG A 87 -0.76 9.82 -12.76
C ARG A 87 -1.23 8.39 -12.97
N ASP A 88 -1.16 7.93 -14.21
CA ASP A 88 -1.51 6.56 -14.56
C ASP A 88 -0.42 5.57 -14.16
N LEU A 89 -0.84 4.43 -13.61
CA LEU A 89 0.01 3.34 -13.18
C LEU A 89 -0.13 2.16 -14.14
N TYR A 90 1.01 1.55 -14.50
CA TYR A 90 1.08 0.48 -15.49
C TYR A 90 1.88 -0.71 -14.99
N TYR A 91 1.59 -1.90 -15.53
CA TYR A 91 2.51 -3.02 -15.52
C TYR A 91 2.74 -3.51 -16.95
N ALA A 92 3.94 -4.02 -17.22
CA ALA A 92 4.31 -4.64 -18.48
C ALA A 92 4.34 -6.17 -18.32
N VAL A 93 3.82 -6.89 -19.30
CA VAL A 93 3.88 -8.35 -19.38
C VAL A 93 4.87 -8.72 -20.48
N ILE A 94 5.92 -9.46 -20.13
CA ILE A 94 7.02 -9.83 -21.01
C ILE A 94 7.14 -11.35 -21.06
N SER A 95 7.14 -11.93 -22.26
CA SER A 95 7.32 -13.37 -22.49
C SER A 95 7.72 -13.60 -23.95
N SER A 96 7.87 -14.87 -24.37
CA SER A 96 8.13 -15.18 -25.78
C SER A 96 6.93 -14.81 -26.64
N GLU A 97 7.14 -14.58 -27.94
CA GLU A 97 6.05 -14.25 -28.87
C GLU A 97 4.96 -15.34 -28.88
N GLU A 98 5.36 -16.61 -28.75
CA GLU A 98 4.42 -17.74 -28.63
C GLU A 98 3.58 -17.67 -27.34
N ASN A 99 4.22 -17.37 -26.21
CA ASN A 99 3.52 -17.19 -24.94
C ASN A 99 2.62 -15.96 -24.97
N GLN A 100 3.05 -14.84 -25.57
CA GLN A 100 2.24 -13.64 -25.75
C GLN A 100 0.99 -13.93 -26.60
N GLY A 101 1.12 -14.71 -27.67
CA GLY A 101 -0.02 -15.18 -28.47
C GLY A 101 -1.03 -16.04 -27.69
N ASN A 102 -0.62 -16.61 -26.55
CA ASN A 102 -1.43 -17.46 -25.67
C ASN A 102 -1.64 -16.87 -24.26
N ILE A 103 -1.36 -15.57 -24.07
CA ILE A 103 -1.19 -15.00 -22.73
C ILE A 103 -2.42 -15.14 -21.84
N ASP A 104 -3.62 -14.98 -22.41
CA ASP A 104 -4.88 -15.17 -21.70
C ASP A 104 -5.08 -16.62 -21.24
N ALA A 105 -4.72 -17.60 -22.08
CA ALA A 105 -4.83 -19.01 -21.73
C ALA A 105 -3.85 -19.38 -20.61
N ILE A 106 -2.61 -18.85 -20.66
CA ILE A 106 -1.61 -19.01 -19.60
C ILE A 106 -2.11 -18.41 -18.28
N ARG A 107 -2.61 -17.16 -18.32
CA ARG A 107 -3.17 -16.47 -17.15
C ARG A 107 -4.34 -17.26 -16.54
N GLN A 108 -5.31 -17.69 -17.35
CA GLN A 108 -6.45 -18.48 -16.87
C GLN A 108 -6.04 -19.85 -16.32
N ALA A 109 -5.06 -20.51 -16.92
CA ALA A 109 -4.51 -21.76 -16.38
C ALA A 109 -3.86 -21.56 -15.00
N ASN A 110 -3.13 -20.45 -14.81
CA ASN A 110 -2.55 -20.10 -13.52
C ASN A 110 -3.62 -19.76 -12.48
N LEU A 111 -4.67 -19.02 -12.85
CA LEU A 111 -5.82 -18.75 -11.98
C LEU A 111 -6.58 -20.02 -11.60
N SER A 112 -6.68 -21.00 -12.49
CA SER A 112 -7.24 -22.31 -12.16
C SER A 112 -6.37 -23.02 -11.13
N LEU A 113 -5.04 -22.93 -11.24
CA LEU A 113 -4.11 -23.50 -10.25
C LEU A 113 -4.28 -22.82 -8.88
N ALA A 114 -4.39 -21.48 -8.87
CA ALA A 114 -4.58 -20.70 -7.65
C ALA A 114 -5.93 -20.98 -6.96
N ASN A 115 -7.01 -21.18 -7.72
CA ASN A 115 -8.36 -21.27 -7.19
C ASN A 115 -8.89 -22.72 -7.06
N ASN A 116 -8.32 -23.66 -7.81
CA ASN A 116 -8.72 -25.06 -7.85
C ASN A 116 -7.48 -25.98 -7.94
N PRO A 117 -6.54 -25.90 -6.96
CA PRO A 117 -5.26 -26.59 -7.04
C PRO A 117 -5.40 -28.12 -7.12
N GLU A 118 -6.40 -28.69 -6.43
CA GLU A 118 -6.62 -30.14 -6.37
C GLU A 118 -6.97 -30.75 -7.74
N SER A 119 -7.66 -30.00 -8.60
CA SER A 119 -8.09 -30.45 -9.93
C SER A 119 -7.23 -29.93 -11.08
N THR A 120 -6.24 -29.08 -10.81
CA THR A 120 -5.39 -28.45 -11.84
C THR A 120 -4.02 -29.12 -11.91
N THR A 121 -3.57 -29.48 -13.12
CA THR A 121 -2.20 -30.01 -13.34
C THR A 121 -1.21 -28.87 -13.53
N ILE A 122 0.08 -29.12 -13.32
CA ILE A 122 1.14 -28.11 -13.49
C ILE A 122 1.92 -28.26 -14.80
N ASP A 123 1.67 -29.33 -15.56
CA ASP A 123 2.46 -29.69 -16.74
C ASP A 123 2.51 -28.58 -17.79
N ASP A 124 3.71 -28.36 -18.32
CA ASP A 124 4.06 -27.45 -19.43
C ASP A 124 3.56 -26.00 -19.28
N LYS A 125 3.50 -25.50 -18.05
CA LYS A 125 3.14 -24.11 -17.77
C LYS A 125 4.40 -23.26 -17.59
N PRO A 126 4.43 -22.02 -18.11
CA PRO A 126 5.44 -21.07 -17.72
C PRO A 126 5.21 -20.63 -16.27
N VAL A 127 6.29 -20.27 -15.58
CA VAL A 127 6.21 -19.64 -14.26
C VAL A 127 5.86 -18.16 -14.40
N VAL A 128 5.02 -17.64 -13.52
CA VAL A 128 4.71 -16.20 -13.47
C VAL A 128 5.58 -15.52 -12.42
N VAL A 129 6.37 -14.54 -12.87
CA VAL A 129 7.32 -13.76 -12.05
C VAL A 129 6.84 -12.32 -12.02
N TRP A 130 6.63 -11.75 -10.84
CA TRP A 130 6.26 -10.34 -10.66
C TRP A 130 7.42 -9.56 -10.05
N MET A 131 7.76 -8.42 -10.62
CA MET A 131 8.80 -7.52 -10.11
C MET A 131 8.21 -6.13 -9.90
N SER A 132 8.25 -5.69 -8.64
CA SER A 132 7.68 -4.43 -8.16
C SER A 132 8.78 -3.43 -7.87
N TYR A 133 8.73 -2.26 -8.51
CA TYR A 133 9.74 -1.22 -8.36
C TYR A 133 9.13 0.07 -7.76
N ASN A 134 9.91 0.76 -6.93
CA ASN A 134 9.65 2.12 -6.44
C ASN A 134 8.30 2.31 -5.73
N VAL A 135 7.95 1.39 -4.81
CA VAL A 135 6.82 1.62 -3.87
C VAL A 135 7.11 2.77 -2.91
N HIS A 136 8.39 2.99 -2.59
CA HIS A 136 8.87 4.21 -2.00
C HIS A 136 9.43 5.13 -3.08
N GLY A 137 8.80 6.29 -3.30
CA GLY A 137 9.12 7.14 -4.44
C GLY A 137 10.55 7.72 -4.41
N ASN A 138 11.12 7.88 -3.22
CA ASN A 138 12.50 8.35 -2.99
C ASN A 138 13.54 7.22 -2.88
N GLU A 139 13.22 6.02 -3.35
CA GLU A 139 14.13 4.89 -3.58
C GLU A 139 14.27 4.66 -5.10
N PRO A 140 14.90 5.62 -5.81
CA PRO A 140 14.68 5.83 -7.23
C PRO A 140 15.46 4.89 -8.17
N SER A 141 16.52 4.21 -7.72
CA SER A 141 17.36 3.40 -8.61
C SER A 141 16.60 2.20 -9.18
N SER A 142 15.61 1.69 -8.44
CA SER A 142 14.74 0.58 -8.82
C SER A 142 14.00 0.84 -10.15
N SER A 143 13.35 2.00 -10.35
CA SER A 143 12.68 2.31 -11.62
C SER A 143 13.63 2.49 -12.80
N GLU A 144 14.87 2.93 -12.57
CA GLU A 144 15.88 2.98 -13.65
C GLU A 144 16.28 1.55 -14.06
N ALA A 145 16.49 0.67 -13.06
CA ALA A 145 16.79 -0.74 -13.30
C ALA A 145 15.63 -1.43 -14.03
N ALA A 146 14.38 -1.11 -13.72
CA ALA A 146 13.21 -1.67 -14.41
C ALA A 146 13.26 -1.44 -15.94
N MET A 147 13.68 -0.24 -16.39
CA MET A 147 13.84 0.06 -17.82
C MET A 147 14.91 -0.82 -18.47
N GLN A 148 16.05 -1.00 -17.79
CA GLN A 148 17.14 -1.83 -18.29
C GLN A 148 16.79 -3.33 -18.28
N THR A 149 16.09 -3.80 -17.25
CA THR A 149 15.61 -5.18 -17.14
C THR A 149 14.61 -5.49 -18.26
N ALA A 150 13.62 -4.61 -18.48
CA ALA A 150 12.68 -4.75 -19.60
C ALA A 150 13.41 -4.79 -20.95
N TYR A 151 14.35 -3.87 -21.18
CA TYR A 151 15.17 -3.87 -22.40
C TYR A 151 15.95 -5.18 -22.57
N ARG A 152 16.58 -5.69 -21.50
CA ARG A 152 17.35 -6.94 -21.54
C ARG A 152 16.51 -8.13 -22.00
N LEU A 153 15.28 -8.23 -21.49
CA LEU A 153 14.35 -9.31 -21.81
C LEU A 153 13.80 -9.16 -23.23
N VAL A 154 13.40 -7.95 -23.63
CA VAL A 154 12.77 -7.70 -24.93
C VAL A 154 13.77 -7.77 -26.08
N ALA A 155 14.90 -7.06 -25.95
CA ALA A 155 15.89 -6.92 -27.00
C ALA A 155 16.94 -8.04 -27.03
N GLY A 156 17.11 -8.81 -25.93
CA GLY A 156 18.07 -9.91 -25.87
C GLY A 156 17.75 -11.02 -26.86
N ALA A 157 18.73 -11.37 -27.72
CA ALA A 157 18.59 -12.42 -28.74
C ALA A 157 19.47 -13.66 -28.47
N ASP A 158 20.17 -13.70 -27.33
CA ASP A 158 20.91 -14.87 -26.89
C ASP A 158 19.98 -16.02 -26.46
N GLN A 159 20.53 -17.24 -26.51
CA GLN A 159 19.76 -18.46 -26.21
C GLN A 159 19.23 -18.49 -24.77
N GLU A 160 19.92 -17.83 -23.83
CA GLU A 160 19.52 -17.80 -22.43
C GLU A 160 18.21 -17.01 -22.27
N THR A 161 18.15 -15.82 -22.87
CA THR A 161 16.94 -14.98 -22.87
C THR A 161 15.76 -15.67 -23.53
N VAL A 162 15.98 -16.31 -24.69
CA VAL A 162 14.93 -17.07 -25.37
C VAL A 162 14.40 -18.17 -24.46
N ASN A 163 15.29 -18.95 -23.83
CA ASN A 163 14.90 -20.00 -22.90
C ASN A 163 14.13 -19.44 -21.69
N TRP A 164 14.53 -18.29 -21.14
CA TRP A 164 13.80 -17.68 -20.03
C TRP A 164 12.38 -17.30 -20.43
N LEU A 165 12.22 -16.62 -21.56
CA LEU A 165 10.92 -16.14 -22.03
C LEU A 165 9.98 -17.26 -22.50
N ASP A 166 10.52 -18.39 -22.97
CA ASP A 166 9.73 -19.58 -23.27
C ASP A 166 9.18 -20.24 -21.98
N ASN A 167 9.88 -20.11 -20.87
CA ASN A 167 9.57 -20.77 -19.61
C ASN A 167 8.95 -19.85 -18.55
N ALA A 168 8.88 -18.54 -18.79
CA ALA A 168 8.38 -17.56 -17.84
C ALA A 168 7.51 -16.48 -18.50
N VAL A 169 6.50 -16.03 -17.74
CA VAL A 169 5.82 -14.76 -17.97
C VAL A 169 6.29 -13.80 -16.89
N VAL A 170 6.95 -12.72 -17.31
CA VAL A 170 7.53 -11.72 -16.41
C VAL A 170 6.63 -10.48 -16.40
N VAL A 171 6.09 -10.14 -15.23
CA VAL A 171 5.31 -8.92 -14.99
C VAL A 171 6.20 -7.90 -14.30
N ILE A 172 6.38 -6.73 -14.91
CA ILE A 172 7.14 -5.61 -14.35
C ILE A 172 6.17 -4.48 -14.01
N ASP A 173 6.07 -4.11 -12.74
CA ASP A 173 5.49 -2.83 -12.30
C ASP A 173 6.63 -1.84 -12.09
N PRO A 174 6.94 -0.97 -13.07
CA PRO A 174 8.14 -0.14 -13.06
C PRO A 174 8.10 0.98 -12.02
N MET A 175 6.92 1.35 -11.49
CA MET A 175 6.79 2.46 -10.55
C MET A 175 5.45 2.45 -9.82
N MET A 176 5.45 1.98 -8.59
CA MET A 176 4.25 1.89 -7.75
C MET A 176 3.84 3.21 -7.09
N ASN A 177 4.78 4.14 -6.90
CA ASN A 177 4.52 5.44 -6.24
C ASN A 177 5.02 6.64 -7.07
N PRO A 178 4.36 6.98 -8.18
CA PRO A 178 4.80 8.04 -9.06
C PRO A 178 4.60 9.44 -8.46
N ASP A 179 3.68 9.61 -7.51
CA ASP A 179 3.47 10.88 -6.79
C ASP A 179 4.65 11.19 -5.87
N GLY A 180 5.09 10.19 -5.09
CA GLY A 180 6.30 10.28 -4.29
C GLY A 180 7.55 10.42 -5.14
N ARG A 181 7.64 9.66 -6.25
CA ARG A 181 8.75 9.71 -7.20
C ARG A 181 8.97 11.10 -7.74
N ASP A 182 7.95 11.69 -8.36
CA ASP A 182 8.10 12.97 -9.03
C ASP A 182 8.35 14.10 -8.02
N ARG A 183 7.80 13.99 -6.80
CA ARG A 183 8.15 14.90 -5.69
C ARG A 183 9.64 14.86 -5.38
N TYR A 184 10.22 13.67 -5.23
CA TYR A 184 11.64 13.48 -5.00
C TYR A 184 12.47 13.98 -6.19
N VAL A 185 12.17 13.53 -7.42
CA VAL A 185 12.95 13.89 -8.61
C VAL A 185 12.89 15.38 -8.89
N TYR A 186 11.76 16.04 -8.65
CA TYR A 186 11.65 17.49 -8.79
C TYR A 186 12.56 18.22 -7.79
N TRP A 187 12.52 17.83 -6.51
CA TRP A 187 13.41 18.37 -5.49
C TRP A 187 14.88 18.14 -5.87
N TYR A 188 15.26 16.89 -6.16
CA TYR A 188 16.61 16.53 -6.56
C TYR A 188 17.11 17.38 -7.74
N LYS A 189 16.30 17.52 -8.81
CA LYS A 189 16.71 18.31 -9.99
C LYS A 189 16.85 19.80 -9.67
N SER A 190 16.14 20.31 -8.66
CA SER A 190 16.30 21.69 -8.18
C SER A 190 17.53 21.87 -7.29
N SER A 191 17.96 20.82 -6.61
CA SER A 191 19.11 20.83 -5.69
C SER A 191 20.43 20.45 -6.34
N ARG A 192 20.42 19.65 -7.42
CA ARG A 192 21.62 19.05 -8.01
C ARG A 192 22.63 20.10 -8.50
N ALA A 193 23.90 19.85 -8.23
CA ALA A 193 25.00 20.62 -8.80
C ALA A 193 25.47 20.05 -10.15
N ASN A 194 26.07 20.87 -11.02
CA ASN A 194 26.68 20.36 -12.24
C ASN A 194 27.87 19.43 -11.95
N ILE A 195 28.67 19.77 -10.94
CA ILE A 195 29.77 18.94 -10.46
C ILE A 195 29.20 17.93 -9.47
N LEU A 196 29.58 16.67 -9.62
CA LEU A 196 29.21 15.61 -8.69
C LEU A 196 29.82 15.92 -7.30
N ASN A 197 28.98 15.91 -6.26
CA ASN A 197 29.40 16.11 -4.87
C ASN A 197 29.06 14.87 -4.05
N THR A 198 30.08 14.24 -3.45
CA THR A 198 29.96 13.00 -2.68
C THR A 198 29.79 13.22 -1.18
N ASP A 199 29.91 14.46 -0.69
CA ASP A 199 29.72 14.78 0.73
C ASP A 199 28.26 14.53 1.13
N ALA A 200 28.02 13.59 2.05
CA ALA A 200 26.69 13.22 2.54
C ALA A 200 25.91 14.35 3.25
N ASN A 201 26.55 15.50 3.51
CA ASN A 201 25.92 16.71 4.04
C ASN A 201 25.53 17.73 2.96
N ASP A 202 25.84 17.46 1.68
CA ASP A 202 25.40 18.30 0.56
C ASP A 202 23.87 18.28 0.43
N LEU A 203 23.32 19.37 -0.12
CA LEU A 203 21.88 19.52 -0.34
C LEU A 203 21.28 18.42 -1.22
N GLU A 204 22.04 17.81 -2.13
CA GLU A 204 21.57 16.67 -2.95
C GLU A 204 21.20 15.42 -2.10
N HIS A 205 21.61 15.37 -0.83
CA HIS A 205 21.39 14.27 0.11
C HIS A 205 20.50 14.64 1.32
N ASP A 206 19.93 15.84 1.36
CA ASP A 206 19.09 16.33 2.47
C ASP A 206 17.66 16.62 2.00
N GLU A 207 16.92 15.54 1.75
CA GLU A 207 15.56 15.61 1.22
C GLU A 207 14.60 16.39 2.15
N ILE A 208 13.86 17.32 1.57
CA ILE A 208 12.89 18.14 2.32
C ILE A 208 11.63 17.35 2.68
N TRP A 209 11.04 17.66 3.84
CA TRP A 209 9.69 17.23 4.23
C TRP A 209 8.65 17.66 3.16
N PRO A 210 7.71 16.83 2.65
CA PRO A 210 7.36 15.40 2.79
C PRO A 210 8.34 14.27 3.00
N GLY A 211 9.45 14.39 2.27
CA GLY A 211 10.01 13.27 1.53
C GLY A 211 9.11 12.78 0.37
N GLY A 212 9.71 12.06 -0.57
CA GLY A 212 9.08 11.35 -1.67
C GLY A 212 8.82 9.87 -1.38
N ARG A 213 9.14 9.38 -0.17
CA ARG A 213 8.89 7.99 0.22
C ARG A 213 7.43 7.59 0.06
N THR A 214 6.53 8.47 0.42
CA THR A 214 5.10 8.20 0.56
C THR A 214 4.28 8.78 -0.59
N ASN A 215 3.02 8.34 -0.74
CA ASN A 215 2.12 8.81 -1.81
C ASN A 215 1.64 10.27 -1.58
N HIS A 216 0.60 10.69 -2.29
CA HIS A 216 0.01 12.03 -2.15
C HIS A 216 -0.35 12.41 -0.70
N TYR A 217 -1.04 11.52 0.01
CA TYR A 217 -1.48 11.73 1.40
C TYR A 217 -0.42 11.35 2.44
N TRP A 218 0.82 11.14 2.01
CA TRP A 218 1.94 10.75 2.85
C TRP A 218 1.79 9.39 3.55
N PHE A 219 1.07 8.46 2.92
CA PHE A 219 1.02 7.06 3.35
C PHE A 219 2.14 6.26 2.69
N ASP A 220 2.66 5.31 3.46
CA ASP A 220 3.59 4.31 2.99
C ASP A 220 2.80 3.19 2.29
N LEU A 221 2.91 3.15 0.97
CA LEU A 221 2.21 2.15 0.15
C LEU A 221 2.71 0.73 0.40
N ASN A 222 3.90 0.56 1.00
CA ASN A 222 4.41 -0.73 1.44
C ASN A 222 3.86 -1.15 2.82
N ARG A 223 2.81 -0.49 3.32
CA ARG A 223 1.97 -0.98 4.42
C ARG A 223 0.53 -1.23 3.98
N ASP A 224 0.18 -0.92 2.73
CA ASP A 224 -1.20 -0.89 2.22
C ASP A 224 -1.52 -2.05 1.25
N TRP A 225 -0.72 -3.13 1.28
CA TRP A 225 -0.97 -4.32 0.46
C TRP A 225 -2.20 -5.12 0.90
N VAL A 226 -2.59 -5.02 2.17
CA VAL A 226 -3.77 -5.70 2.73
C VAL A 226 -4.97 -4.77 2.88
N TRP A 227 -4.74 -3.50 3.24
CA TRP A 227 -5.82 -2.62 3.68
C TRP A 227 -6.53 -1.91 2.53
N LEU A 228 -5.83 -1.74 1.40
CA LEU A 228 -6.37 -1.18 0.15
C LEU A 228 -7.01 0.20 0.33
N VAL A 229 -6.40 1.04 1.18
CA VAL A 229 -6.91 2.38 1.46
C VAL A 229 -6.76 3.28 0.24
N HIS A 230 -5.66 3.14 -0.50
CA HIS A 230 -5.32 4.04 -1.61
C HIS A 230 -5.56 3.40 -2.99
N PRO A 231 -5.91 4.20 -4.02
CA PRO A 231 -6.20 3.72 -5.37
C PRO A 231 -5.03 2.98 -6.00
N GLU A 232 -3.79 3.38 -5.69
CA GLU A 232 -2.57 2.70 -6.12
C GLU A 232 -2.57 1.23 -5.65
N SER A 233 -2.89 1.00 -4.37
CA SER A 233 -2.96 -0.35 -3.79
C SER A 233 -4.18 -1.12 -4.28
N GLN A 234 -5.35 -0.47 -4.42
CA GLN A 234 -6.57 -1.12 -4.92
C GLN A 234 -6.38 -1.67 -6.33
N GLY A 235 -5.85 -0.86 -7.26
CA GLY A 235 -5.59 -1.32 -8.62
C GLY A 235 -4.44 -2.33 -8.69
N ARG A 236 -3.38 -2.14 -7.89
CA ARG A 236 -2.27 -3.10 -7.80
C ARG A 236 -2.76 -4.49 -7.40
N ILE A 237 -3.60 -4.57 -6.36
CA ILE A 237 -4.12 -5.85 -5.90
C ILE A 237 -5.10 -6.46 -6.89
N ALA A 238 -5.92 -5.66 -7.58
CA ALA A 238 -6.75 -6.17 -8.66
C ALA A 238 -5.90 -6.84 -9.75
N ALA A 239 -4.84 -6.17 -10.23
CA ALA A 239 -3.90 -6.74 -11.19
C ALA A 239 -3.17 -7.98 -10.65
N TYR A 240 -2.70 -7.93 -9.39
CA TYR A 240 -2.06 -9.08 -8.75
C TYR A 240 -3.01 -10.29 -8.71
N GLN A 241 -4.29 -10.11 -8.36
CA GLN A 241 -5.27 -11.21 -8.31
C GLN A 241 -5.59 -11.79 -9.69
N GLU A 242 -5.41 -11.04 -10.78
CA GLU A 242 -5.53 -11.57 -12.14
C GLU A 242 -4.36 -12.48 -12.55
N TRP A 243 -3.19 -12.27 -11.95
CA TRP A 243 -1.97 -12.99 -12.30
C TRP A 243 -1.58 -14.07 -11.32
N MET A 244 -1.74 -13.86 -10.01
CA MET A 244 -1.37 -14.77 -8.92
C MET A 244 0.04 -15.39 -9.12
N PRO A 245 1.10 -14.56 -9.10
CA PRO A 245 2.45 -14.99 -9.45
C PRO A 245 3.02 -16.04 -8.49
N GLN A 246 3.88 -16.92 -9.01
CA GLN A 246 4.66 -17.85 -8.20
C GLN A 246 5.83 -17.17 -7.49
N VAL A 247 6.37 -16.10 -8.07
CA VAL A 247 7.57 -15.39 -7.61
C VAL A 247 7.27 -13.91 -7.58
N HIS A 248 7.61 -13.21 -6.50
CA HIS A 248 7.50 -11.76 -6.41
C HIS A 248 8.78 -11.18 -5.80
N MET A 249 9.43 -10.27 -6.53
CA MET A 249 10.52 -9.44 -5.99
C MET A 249 10.07 -7.99 -5.76
N ASP A 250 10.24 -7.51 -4.54
CA ASP A 250 9.96 -6.13 -4.11
C ASP A 250 11.28 -5.35 -3.96
N PHE A 251 11.52 -4.39 -4.85
CA PHE A 251 12.78 -3.65 -4.95
C PHE A 251 12.75 -2.36 -4.12
N HIS A 252 13.68 -2.28 -3.16
CA HIS A 252 13.80 -1.21 -2.19
C HIS A 252 15.24 -0.68 -2.06
N GLU A 253 15.36 0.46 -1.38
CA GLU A 253 16.64 1.00 -0.94
C GLU A 253 16.71 1.25 0.58
N GLN A 254 17.90 1.09 1.13
CA GLN A 254 18.26 1.29 2.53
C GLN A 254 19.38 2.32 2.67
N GLY A 255 19.82 2.58 3.92
CA GLY A 255 20.93 3.48 4.24
C GLY A 255 22.16 3.27 3.34
N PHE A 256 22.76 4.36 2.85
CA PHE A 256 23.85 4.29 1.86
C PHE A 256 25.14 3.61 2.36
N ASN A 257 25.35 3.50 3.68
CA ASN A 257 26.48 2.74 4.24
C ASN A 257 26.23 1.21 4.23
N ASN A 258 25.02 0.76 3.91
CA ASN A 258 24.72 -0.67 3.86
C ASN A 258 25.04 -1.23 2.47
N ASN A 259 25.62 -2.44 2.45
CA ASN A 259 25.75 -3.25 1.24
C ASN A 259 24.38 -3.79 0.78
N TYR A 260 24.31 -4.36 -0.43
CA TYR A 260 23.07 -4.93 -0.95
C TYR A 260 22.53 -6.04 -0.04
N PHE A 261 21.24 -6.00 0.29
CA PHE A 261 20.60 -7.11 0.98
C PHE A 261 19.98 -8.07 -0.03
N ALA A 262 20.40 -9.33 0.05
CA ALA A 262 19.86 -10.44 -0.73
C ALA A 262 19.09 -11.41 0.18
N MET A 263 18.13 -12.12 -0.43
CA MET A 263 17.39 -13.17 0.27
C MET A 263 18.30 -14.32 0.72
N PRO A 264 17.95 -15.09 1.76
CA PRO A 264 16.76 -14.93 2.61
C PRO A 264 16.97 -13.91 3.74
N GLY A 265 15.89 -13.35 4.29
CA GLY A 265 15.95 -12.43 5.46
C GLY A 265 16.05 -13.11 6.82
N THR A 266 15.79 -12.37 7.90
CA THR A 266 15.86 -12.86 9.29
C THR A 266 14.52 -13.35 9.84
N THR A 267 14.52 -14.08 10.95
CA THR A 267 13.31 -14.44 11.72
C THR A 267 12.78 -13.25 12.54
N PRO A 268 11.50 -13.24 12.95
CA PRO A 268 10.50 -14.30 12.82
C PRO A 268 9.83 -14.38 11.45
N ARG A 269 9.40 -15.59 11.09
CA ARG A 269 8.59 -15.85 9.90
C ARG A 269 7.13 -16.01 10.24
N ASN A 270 6.26 -15.73 9.28
CA ASN A 270 4.88 -16.16 9.38
C ASN A 270 4.81 -17.69 9.38
N LEU A 271 4.48 -18.27 10.53
CA LEU A 271 4.40 -19.71 10.74
C LEU A 271 3.27 -20.40 9.96
N GLU A 272 2.39 -19.66 9.28
CA GLU A 272 1.45 -20.24 8.32
C GLU A 272 2.13 -20.73 7.05
N LEU A 273 3.25 -20.11 6.64
CA LEU A 273 3.89 -20.41 5.36
C LEU A 273 4.38 -21.87 5.27
N PRO A 274 4.32 -22.51 4.09
CA PRO A 274 4.86 -23.85 3.90
C PRO A 274 6.36 -23.92 4.20
N ALA A 275 6.83 -25.05 4.75
CA ALA A 275 8.23 -25.24 5.17
C ALA A 275 9.26 -25.04 4.04
N ASP A 276 8.86 -25.30 2.79
CA ASP A 276 9.73 -25.13 1.61
C ASP A 276 9.93 -23.66 1.20
N TYR A 277 9.25 -22.70 1.84
CA TYR A 277 9.44 -21.26 1.54
C TYR A 277 10.91 -20.85 1.67
N ASP A 278 11.56 -21.17 2.79
CA ASP A 278 12.94 -20.75 3.05
C ASP A 278 13.92 -21.38 2.05
N LYS A 279 13.64 -22.61 1.60
CA LYS A 279 14.44 -23.28 0.55
C LYS A 279 14.39 -22.48 -0.76
N TRP A 280 13.21 -22.02 -1.17
CA TRP A 280 13.06 -21.24 -2.39
C TRP A 280 13.63 -19.83 -2.27
N ALA A 281 13.41 -19.16 -1.13
CA ALA A 281 14.04 -17.87 -0.84
C ALA A 281 15.58 -17.96 -0.86
N ASP A 282 16.16 -19.03 -0.31
CA ASP A 282 17.62 -19.29 -0.38
C ASP A 282 18.07 -19.59 -1.82
N ALA A 283 17.28 -20.29 -2.63
CA ALA A 283 17.61 -20.57 -4.03
C ALA A 283 17.73 -19.28 -4.87
N PHE A 284 16.77 -18.36 -4.74
CA PHE A 284 16.84 -17.04 -5.40
C PHE A 284 17.99 -16.19 -4.87
N GLY A 285 18.22 -16.19 -3.55
CA GLY A 285 19.37 -15.54 -2.94
C GLY A 285 20.70 -16.01 -3.53
N ARG A 286 20.87 -17.33 -3.68
CA ARG A 286 22.06 -17.93 -4.29
C ARG A 286 22.23 -17.57 -5.76
N GLY A 287 21.13 -17.53 -6.52
CA GLY A 287 21.16 -17.10 -7.91
C GLY A 287 21.72 -15.68 -8.04
N LEU A 288 21.34 -14.75 -7.15
CA LEU A 288 21.88 -13.39 -7.15
C LEU A 288 23.34 -13.35 -6.71
N ILE A 289 23.68 -14.13 -5.69
CA ILE A 289 25.05 -14.18 -5.14
C ILE A 289 26.05 -14.59 -6.21
N GLU A 290 25.71 -15.54 -7.08
CA GLU A 290 26.58 -15.97 -8.18
C GLU A 290 26.94 -14.79 -9.10
N GLU A 291 25.94 -14.00 -9.50
CA GLU A 291 26.12 -12.82 -10.35
C GLU A 291 26.89 -11.70 -9.63
N PHE A 292 26.64 -11.50 -8.34
CA PHE A 292 27.35 -10.51 -7.53
C PHE A 292 28.80 -10.89 -7.24
N ASP A 293 29.09 -12.17 -7.02
CA ASP A 293 30.46 -12.66 -6.86
C ASP A 293 31.27 -12.45 -8.15
N GLU A 294 30.66 -12.70 -9.32
CA GLU A 294 31.30 -12.40 -10.62
C GLU A 294 31.54 -10.90 -10.82
N ALA A 295 30.55 -10.06 -10.47
CA ALA A 295 30.64 -8.61 -10.59
C ALA A 295 31.47 -7.92 -9.47
N ASN A 296 31.91 -8.67 -8.46
CA ASN A 296 32.53 -8.15 -7.23
C ASN A 296 31.65 -7.07 -6.55
N VAL A 297 30.37 -7.37 -6.39
CA VAL A 297 29.39 -6.54 -5.66
C VAL A 297 29.20 -7.11 -4.26
N ASN A 298 29.31 -6.26 -3.24
CA ASN A 298 29.18 -6.68 -1.84
C ASN A 298 27.71 -6.82 -1.45
N TYR A 299 27.39 -7.86 -0.69
CA TYR A 299 26.05 -8.15 -0.22
C TYR A 299 26.02 -8.73 1.20
N ALA A 300 24.83 -8.73 1.80
CA ALA A 300 24.51 -9.40 3.05
C ALA A 300 23.22 -10.22 2.90
N THR A 301 23.07 -11.28 3.71
CA THR A 301 21.86 -12.12 3.78
C THR A 301 21.58 -12.48 5.24
N ARG A 302 20.38 -12.96 5.54
CA ARG A 302 19.95 -13.57 6.83
C ARG A 302 19.93 -12.67 8.07
N GLU A 303 20.62 -11.54 8.07
CA GLU A 303 20.85 -10.73 9.28
C GLU A 303 19.82 -9.60 9.47
N ALA A 304 19.00 -9.30 8.45
CA ALA A 304 18.04 -8.20 8.47
C ALA A 304 16.69 -8.58 7.83
N PHE A 305 15.67 -7.78 8.12
CA PHE A 305 14.30 -7.82 7.60
C PHE A 305 13.55 -9.14 7.87
N ASP A 306 12.56 -9.06 8.77
CA ASP A 306 11.62 -10.16 8.99
C ASP A 306 10.46 -10.13 7.98
N PHE A 307 9.77 -11.25 7.87
CA PHE A 307 8.67 -11.46 6.92
C PHE A 307 7.41 -11.92 7.68
N PHE A 308 7.24 -11.41 8.90
CA PHE A 308 6.16 -11.79 9.80
C PHE A 308 4.87 -11.04 9.46
N TYR A 309 4.93 -9.72 9.32
CA TYR A 309 3.79 -8.90 8.93
C TYR A 309 3.39 -9.16 7.48
N PRO A 310 2.12 -9.47 7.17
CA PRO A 310 1.67 -9.85 5.81
C PRO A 310 1.41 -8.70 4.85
N GLY A 311 1.57 -7.44 5.29
CA GLY A 311 1.22 -6.26 4.48
C GLY A 311 2.39 -5.60 3.76
N TYR A 312 3.54 -6.27 3.65
CA TYR A 312 4.66 -5.82 2.80
C TYR A 312 4.57 -6.48 1.42
N GLY A 313 5.12 -5.84 0.39
CA GLY A 313 5.24 -6.43 -0.95
C GLY A 313 6.11 -7.67 -0.97
N SER A 314 7.01 -7.81 0.01
CA SER A 314 7.85 -8.98 0.21
C SER A 314 7.16 -10.15 0.95
N SER A 315 6.04 -9.93 1.65
CA SER A 315 5.37 -10.94 2.49
C SER A 315 3.94 -11.27 2.07
N TYR A 316 3.21 -10.30 1.51
CA TYR A 316 1.87 -10.49 0.94
C TYR A 316 1.84 -11.61 -0.12
N PRO A 317 2.80 -11.69 -1.07
CA PRO A 317 2.81 -12.75 -2.07
C PRO A 317 2.95 -14.14 -1.44
N SER A 318 3.72 -14.24 -0.35
CA SER A 318 3.95 -15.48 0.38
C SER A 318 2.67 -16.02 1.01
N VAL A 319 1.84 -15.15 1.60
CA VAL A 319 0.53 -15.56 2.15
C VAL A 319 -0.55 -15.76 1.07
N MET A 320 -0.27 -15.34 -0.16
CA MET A 320 -1.05 -15.67 -1.37
C MET A 320 -0.57 -16.97 -2.06
N GLY A 321 0.49 -17.60 -1.54
CA GLY A 321 1.01 -18.89 -1.99
C GLY A 321 2.25 -18.83 -2.90
N GLY A 322 2.73 -17.63 -3.24
CA GLY A 322 3.97 -17.42 -4.00
C GLY A 322 5.21 -17.35 -3.11
N ILE A 323 6.36 -17.03 -3.72
CA ILE A 323 7.61 -16.70 -3.02
C ILE A 323 7.80 -15.19 -3.09
N GLY A 324 7.40 -14.48 -2.03
CA GLY A 324 7.66 -13.05 -1.86
C GLY A 324 9.08 -12.80 -1.36
N MET A 325 9.74 -11.80 -1.92
CA MET A 325 11.15 -11.48 -1.64
C MET A 325 11.36 -9.98 -1.55
N LEU A 326 12.39 -9.60 -0.81
CA LEU A 326 12.84 -8.23 -0.62
C LEU A 326 14.25 -8.08 -1.18
N ALA A 327 14.51 -6.94 -1.82
CA ALA A 327 15.84 -6.49 -2.16
C ALA A 327 16.08 -5.09 -1.59
N GLU A 328 17.18 -4.86 -0.87
CA GLU A 328 17.51 -3.54 -0.31
C GLU A 328 18.88 -3.07 -0.79
N GLN A 329 18.88 -2.08 -1.68
CA GLN A 329 20.07 -1.45 -2.20
C GLN A 329 20.51 -0.29 -1.29
N GLY A 330 21.80 -0.20 -0.93
CA GLY A 330 22.30 0.99 -0.23
C GLY A 330 22.11 2.24 -1.10
N GLY A 331 21.57 3.33 -0.54
CA GLY A 331 21.45 4.62 -1.22
C GLY A 331 20.34 5.49 -0.66
N HIS A 332 19.09 5.11 -0.93
CA HIS A 332 17.85 5.88 -0.71
C HIS A 332 17.96 7.36 -1.14
N SER A 333 17.10 8.22 -0.58
CA SER A 333 17.13 9.67 -0.83
C SER A 333 18.44 10.36 -0.47
N ARG A 334 19.24 9.79 0.44
CA ARG A 334 20.56 10.31 0.83
C ARG A 334 21.72 9.83 -0.05
N GLY A 335 21.44 9.03 -1.08
CA GLY A 335 22.46 8.51 -1.97
C GLY A 335 22.82 9.45 -3.13
N GLY A 336 21.96 10.44 -3.44
CA GLY A 336 22.15 11.40 -4.54
C GLY A 336 22.58 10.76 -5.86
N ARG A 337 23.37 11.41 -6.70
CA ARG A 337 24.05 10.70 -7.82
C ARG A 337 25.25 9.89 -7.34
N ALA A 338 25.89 10.35 -6.28
CA ALA A 338 26.95 9.62 -5.62
C ALA A 338 27.11 10.12 -4.18
N VAL A 339 27.47 9.21 -3.27
CA VAL A 339 27.73 9.54 -1.87
C VAL A 339 28.95 8.76 -1.38
N GLU A 340 29.77 9.40 -0.56
CA GLU A 340 30.89 8.76 0.13
C GLU A 340 30.35 8.01 1.36
N THR A 341 30.63 6.72 1.44
CA THR A 341 30.30 5.85 2.56
C THR A 341 31.30 6.02 3.71
N ASP A 342 30.99 5.44 4.87
CA ASP A 342 31.85 5.52 6.06
C ASP A 342 33.21 4.80 5.94
N ASP A 343 33.40 3.98 4.92
CA ASP A 343 34.67 3.34 4.53
C ASP A 343 35.35 4.02 3.34
N GLU A 344 34.99 5.26 3.03
CA GLU A 344 35.57 6.09 1.96
C GLU A 344 35.29 5.55 0.53
N TYR A 345 34.36 4.61 0.37
CA TYR A 345 33.87 4.17 -0.93
C TYR A 345 32.86 5.16 -1.51
N VAL A 346 32.86 5.34 -2.82
CA VAL A 346 31.88 6.21 -3.50
C VAL A 346 30.80 5.36 -4.14
N LEU A 347 29.64 5.32 -3.50
CA LEU A 347 28.46 4.62 -4.00
C LEU A 347 27.75 5.50 -5.03
N THR A 348 27.76 5.08 -6.29
CA THR A 348 27.15 5.85 -7.39
C THR A 348 25.75 5.36 -7.73
N LEU A 349 24.90 6.23 -8.26
CA LEU A 349 23.61 5.85 -8.83
C LEU A 349 23.78 4.81 -9.94
N ARG A 350 24.84 4.89 -10.76
CA ARG A 350 25.14 3.87 -11.78
C ARG A 350 25.28 2.48 -11.18
N GLN A 351 26.03 2.34 -10.08
CA GLN A 351 26.14 1.06 -9.38
C GLN A 351 24.78 0.60 -8.85
N ARG A 352 24.03 1.47 -8.16
CA ARG A 352 22.72 1.10 -7.58
C ARG A 352 21.74 0.58 -8.63
N VAL A 353 21.74 1.19 -9.81
CA VAL A 353 20.95 0.72 -10.96
C VAL A 353 21.44 -0.63 -11.46
N PHE A 354 22.76 -0.83 -11.55
CA PHE A 354 23.36 -2.11 -11.94
C PHE A 354 23.01 -3.23 -10.96
N ASP A 355 23.16 -3.01 -9.66
CA ASP A 355 22.90 -4.01 -8.63
C ASP A 355 21.43 -4.50 -8.67
N HIS A 356 20.46 -3.57 -8.77
CA HIS A 356 19.04 -3.91 -8.95
C HIS A 356 18.74 -4.59 -10.31
N TYR A 357 19.39 -4.15 -11.39
CA TYR A 357 19.25 -4.76 -12.71
C TYR A 357 19.72 -6.23 -12.68
N THR A 358 20.90 -6.47 -12.12
CA THR A 358 21.49 -7.81 -11.98
C THR A 358 20.59 -8.73 -11.17
N ASN A 359 19.99 -8.22 -10.09
CA ASN A 359 18.97 -8.95 -9.34
C ASN A 359 17.73 -9.25 -10.20
N GLY A 360 17.17 -8.26 -10.90
CA GLY A 360 16.02 -8.47 -11.79
C GLY A 360 16.25 -9.58 -12.83
N VAL A 361 17.41 -9.60 -13.46
CA VAL A 361 17.80 -10.66 -14.42
C VAL A 361 17.98 -12.01 -13.73
N SER A 362 18.66 -12.05 -12.59
CA SER A 362 18.89 -13.29 -11.81
C SER A 362 17.59 -13.93 -11.33
N ILE A 363 16.59 -13.13 -10.94
CA ILE A 363 15.26 -13.65 -10.56
C ILE A 363 14.58 -14.33 -11.75
N VAL A 364 14.59 -13.72 -12.93
CA VAL A 364 14.01 -14.32 -14.14
C VAL A 364 14.74 -15.62 -14.50
N LYS A 365 16.08 -15.60 -14.50
CA LYS A 365 16.93 -16.78 -14.74
C LYS A 365 16.58 -17.92 -13.79
N THR A 366 16.66 -17.65 -12.49
CA THR A 366 16.43 -18.65 -11.44
C THR A 366 15.00 -19.21 -11.51
N ALA A 367 14.01 -18.36 -11.80
CA ALA A 367 12.62 -18.79 -11.92
C ALA A 367 12.41 -19.71 -13.13
N ALA A 368 12.91 -19.32 -14.31
CA ALA A 368 12.76 -20.10 -15.53
C ALA A 368 13.41 -21.48 -15.42
N GLU A 369 14.61 -21.56 -14.83
CA GLU A 369 15.34 -22.83 -14.62
C GLU A 369 14.64 -23.77 -13.62
N ASN A 370 13.80 -23.22 -12.73
CA ASN A 370 13.15 -23.97 -11.65
C ASN A 370 11.61 -24.03 -11.77
N LYS A 371 11.05 -23.78 -12.97
CA LYS A 371 9.59 -23.61 -13.17
C LYS A 371 8.73 -24.71 -12.56
N GLU A 372 9.11 -25.98 -12.72
CA GLU A 372 8.33 -27.13 -12.24
C GLU A 372 8.26 -27.15 -10.70
N GLY A 373 9.38 -26.83 -10.04
CA GLY A 373 9.47 -26.77 -8.60
C GLY A 373 8.65 -25.61 -8.01
N LEU A 374 8.68 -24.44 -8.67
CA LEU A 374 7.92 -23.26 -8.25
C LEU A 374 6.41 -23.45 -8.44
N LEU A 375 5.98 -24.04 -9.57
CA LEU A 375 4.58 -24.39 -9.80
C LEU A 375 4.08 -25.44 -8.79
N SER A 376 4.92 -26.42 -8.46
CA SER A 376 4.62 -27.41 -7.42
C SER A 376 4.49 -26.78 -6.04
N TYR A 377 5.41 -25.88 -5.67
CA TYR A 377 5.34 -25.13 -4.43
C TYR A 377 4.05 -24.30 -4.35
N PHE A 378 3.74 -23.54 -5.38
CA PHE A 378 2.55 -22.70 -5.42
C PHE A 378 1.27 -23.53 -5.28
N LYS A 379 1.13 -24.59 -6.07
CA LYS A 379 0.02 -25.54 -5.96
C LYS A 379 -0.15 -26.06 -4.54
N ASN A 380 0.93 -26.55 -3.93
CA ASN A 380 0.91 -27.08 -2.57
C ASN A 380 0.55 -26.00 -1.54
N SER A 381 1.00 -24.76 -1.75
CA SER A 381 0.75 -23.64 -0.84
C SER A 381 -0.72 -23.26 -0.79
N VAL A 382 -1.40 -23.21 -1.94
CA VAL A 382 -2.84 -22.90 -2.03
C VAL A 382 -3.75 -24.13 -1.85
N SER A 383 -3.19 -25.34 -1.83
CA SER A 383 -3.92 -26.59 -1.60
C SER A 383 -4.48 -26.70 -0.18
N GLN A 384 -5.65 -27.32 -0.04
CA GLN A 384 -6.31 -27.42 1.27
C GLN A 384 -5.48 -28.22 2.31
N SER A 385 -4.60 -29.09 1.83
CA SER A 385 -3.70 -29.89 2.67
C SER A 385 -2.61 -29.10 3.39
N SER A 386 -2.28 -27.88 2.95
CA SER A 386 -1.27 -27.03 3.60
C SER A 386 -1.84 -26.22 4.76
N GLN A 387 -3.17 -26.16 4.92
CA GLN A 387 -3.80 -25.40 6.00
C GLN A 387 -3.29 -25.86 7.36
N LYS A 388 -2.78 -24.90 8.13
CA LYS A 388 -2.39 -25.08 9.53
C LYS A 388 -3.52 -24.65 10.47
N GLY A 389 -3.49 -25.19 11.69
CA GLY A 389 -4.51 -24.94 12.70
C GLY A 389 -5.84 -25.67 12.46
N ASN A 390 -6.79 -25.48 13.38
CA ASN A 390 -8.08 -26.18 13.37
C ASN A 390 -9.29 -25.26 13.15
N THR A 391 -9.08 -23.95 12.96
CA THR A 391 -10.15 -23.00 12.65
C THR A 391 -10.83 -23.40 11.34
N LYS A 392 -12.17 -23.50 11.38
CA LYS A 392 -13.02 -23.87 10.24
C LYS A 392 -13.70 -22.67 9.61
N ALA A 393 -14.04 -21.66 10.40
CA ALA A 393 -14.57 -20.40 9.91
C ALA A 393 -14.33 -19.27 10.89
N TYR A 394 -14.29 -18.06 10.34
CA TYR A 394 -14.46 -16.80 11.04
C TYR A 394 -15.87 -16.27 10.74
N ILE A 395 -16.50 -15.63 11.72
CA ILE A 395 -17.87 -15.12 11.62
C ILE A 395 -17.86 -13.65 12.03
N LEU A 396 -18.35 -12.78 11.15
CA LEU A 396 -18.51 -11.35 11.39
C LEU A 396 -20.01 -11.04 11.43
N PRO A 397 -20.54 -10.46 12.52
CA PRO A 397 -21.90 -9.96 12.56
C PRO A 397 -22.17 -8.96 11.44
N ASN A 398 -23.37 -8.95 10.90
CA ASN A 398 -23.78 -7.95 9.91
C ASN A 398 -24.06 -6.60 10.58
N ASP A 399 -23.01 -5.79 10.75
CA ASP A 399 -23.11 -4.47 11.35
C ASP A 399 -22.77 -3.38 10.32
N GLU A 400 -23.75 -2.53 10.01
CA GLU A 400 -23.60 -1.40 9.09
C GLU A 400 -23.10 -0.12 9.79
N ASN A 401 -22.94 -0.15 11.12
CA ASN A 401 -22.46 0.99 11.91
C ASN A 401 -20.95 0.97 12.13
N ASP A 402 -20.29 -0.16 11.87
CA ASP A 402 -18.85 -0.34 12.06
C ASP A 402 -18.08 -0.56 10.73
N TYR A 403 -16.89 -1.16 10.84
CA TYR A 403 -15.98 -1.42 9.73
C TYR A 403 -16.21 -2.78 9.03
N THR A 404 -17.25 -3.53 9.39
CA THR A 404 -17.52 -4.86 8.86
C THR A 404 -17.60 -4.85 7.34
N TYR A 405 -18.33 -3.90 6.75
CA TYR A 405 -18.51 -3.86 5.28
C TYR A 405 -17.19 -3.52 4.57
N GLN A 406 -16.38 -2.64 5.15
CA GLN A 406 -15.04 -2.35 4.64
C GLN A 406 -14.15 -3.60 4.66
N VAL A 407 -14.19 -4.38 5.76
CA VAL A 407 -13.43 -5.64 5.87
C VAL A 407 -13.93 -6.70 4.90
N VAL A 408 -15.25 -6.87 4.74
CA VAL A 408 -15.81 -7.82 3.76
C VAL A 408 -15.39 -7.44 2.34
N ASN A 409 -15.50 -6.18 1.96
CA ASN A 409 -15.11 -5.71 0.63
C ASN A 409 -13.58 -5.84 0.41
N MET A 410 -12.77 -5.53 1.43
CA MET A 410 -11.32 -5.76 1.41
C MET A 410 -10.99 -7.25 1.16
N LEU A 411 -11.65 -8.17 1.86
CA LEU A 411 -11.48 -9.61 1.66
C LEU A 411 -11.85 -10.05 0.25
N MET A 412 -12.97 -9.57 -0.29
CA MET A 412 -13.41 -9.88 -1.64
C MET A 412 -12.39 -9.40 -2.69
N LYS A 413 -11.81 -8.20 -2.51
CA LYS A 413 -10.73 -7.69 -3.38
C LYS A 413 -9.46 -8.55 -3.36
N HIS A 414 -9.23 -9.30 -2.28
CA HIS A 414 -8.16 -10.30 -2.18
C HIS A 414 -8.54 -11.69 -2.71
N GLY A 415 -9.72 -11.83 -3.32
CA GLY A 415 -10.22 -13.11 -3.84
C GLY A 415 -10.67 -14.08 -2.75
N VAL A 416 -10.92 -13.61 -1.52
CA VAL A 416 -11.49 -14.43 -0.45
C VAL A 416 -12.99 -14.62 -0.70
N LYS A 417 -13.44 -15.87 -0.66
CA LYS A 417 -14.86 -16.21 -0.72
C LYS A 417 -15.50 -15.92 0.63
N VAL A 418 -16.52 -15.07 0.63
CA VAL A 418 -17.32 -14.71 1.81
C VAL A 418 -18.75 -15.20 1.60
N GLU A 419 -19.28 -15.92 2.59
CA GLU A 419 -20.67 -16.35 2.61
C GLU A 419 -21.50 -15.44 3.52
N ARG A 420 -22.79 -15.27 3.22
CA ARG A 420 -23.76 -14.56 4.05
C ARG A 420 -24.82 -15.54 4.54
N ALA A 421 -25.11 -15.55 5.84
CA ALA A 421 -26.15 -16.40 6.42
C ALA A 421 -27.55 -15.96 5.94
N THR A 422 -28.36 -16.89 5.44
CA THR A 422 -29.74 -16.60 5.00
C THR A 422 -30.78 -16.84 6.09
N GLN A 423 -30.35 -17.30 7.28
CA GLN A 423 -31.19 -17.56 8.43
C GLN A 423 -30.36 -17.47 9.72
N ASN A 424 -31.04 -17.23 10.85
CA ASN A 424 -30.41 -17.29 12.16
C ASN A 424 -29.88 -18.71 12.43
N PHE A 425 -28.73 -18.82 13.08
CA PHE A 425 -28.13 -20.10 13.43
C PHE A 425 -27.42 -20.05 14.77
N THR A 426 -27.13 -21.21 15.34
CA THR A 426 -26.32 -21.33 16.57
C THR A 426 -25.07 -22.13 16.25
N GLN A 427 -23.90 -21.51 16.46
CA GLN A 427 -22.61 -22.16 16.31
C GLN A 427 -22.10 -22.64 17.67
N ARG A 428 -21.70 -23.91 17.72
CA ARG A 428 -21.01 -24.49 18.88
C ARG A 428 -19.52 -24.27 18.77
N ASP A 429 -18.84 -24.22 19.91
CA ASP A 429 -17.41 -23.94 19.99
C ASP A 429 -17.04 -22.68 19.18
N SER A 430 -17.79 -21.60 19.44
CA SER A 430 -17.55 -20.26 18.91
C SER A 430 -16.76 -19.47 19.93
N TYR A 431 -15.61 -18.94 19.53
CA TYR A 431 -14.67 -18.21 20.37
C TYR A 431 -14.74 -16.73 20.04
N ASN A 432 -14.94 -15.90 21.06
CA ASN A 432 -14.99 -14.45 20.90
C ASN A 432 -13.58 -13.82 20.90
N TYR A 433 -13.36 -12.78 20.09
CA TYR A 433 -12.04 -12.13 20.00
C TYR A 433 -11.61 -11.38 21.25
N TRP A 434 -12.55 -10.85 22.03
CA TRP A 434 -12.24 -10.04 23.21
C TRP A 434 -11.73 -10.90 24.37
N ASP A 435 -12.50 -11.93 24.76
CA ASP A 435 -12.13 -12.77 25.91
C ASP A 435 -11.43 -14.08 25.53
N GLY A 436 -11.55 -14.53 24.28
CA GLY A 436 -11.00 -15.81 23.80
C GLY A 436 -11.74 -17.05 24.30
N ASN A 437 -12.90 -16.89 24.94
CA ASN A 437 -13.64 -18.00 25.52
C ASN A 437 -14.55 -18.66 24.49
N SER A 438 -14.64 -19.99 24.56
CA SER A 438 -15.56 -20.79 23.74
C SER A 438 -16.96 -20.82 24.36
N THR A 439 -17.98 -20.52 23.56
CA THR A 439 -19.39 -20.64 23.93
C THR A 439 -20.22 -21.20 22.77
N ASN A 440 -21.48 -21.54 23.06
CA ASN A 440 -22.48 -21.70 22.01
C ASN A 440 -23.06 -20.32 21.72
N GLN A 441 -22.74 -19.75 20.56
CA GLN A 441 -23.14 -18.39 20.19
C GLN A 441 -24.24 -18.44 19.13
N SER A 442 -25.22 -17.57 19.26
CA SER A 442 -26.25 -17.35 18.24
C SER A 442 -25.81 -16.22 17.31
N PHE A 443 -26.10 -16.42 16.03
CA PHE A 443 -25.79 -15.53 14.92
C PHE A 443 -27.07 -15.29 14.12
N GLU A 444 -27.15 -14.16 13.45
CA GLU A 444 -28.35 -13.69 12.76
C GLU A 444 -28.28 -13.94 11.25
N ALA A 445 -29.44 -13.94 10.60
CA ALA A 445 -29.49 -13.83 9.14
C ALA A 445 -28.81 -12.51 8.71
N GLY A 446 -27.91 -12.60 7.74
CA GLY A 446 -27.07 -11.49 7.28
C GLY A 446 -25.61 -11.62 7.72
N ASP A 447 -25.31 -12.33 8.81
CA ASP A 447 -23.93 -12.47 9.30
C ASP A 447 -23.01 -13.11 8.27
N PHE A 448 -21.79 -12.60 8.18
CA PHE A 448 -20.78 -13.05 7.22
C PHE A 448 -19.97 -14.21 7.77
N ILE A 449 -19.74 -15.23 6.95
CA ILE A 449 -19.02 -16.45 7.28
C ILE A 449 -17.85 -16.59 6.30
N ILE A 450 -16.63 -16.54 6.83
CA ILE A 450 -15.38 -16.71 6.09
C ILE A 450 -14.82 -18.08 6.44
N LYS A 451 -15.12 -19.07 5.61
CA LYS A 451 -14.62 -20.44 5.83
C LYS A 451 -13.15 -20.53 5.46
N THR A 452 -12.42 -21.41 6.14
CA THR A 452 -11.01 -21.66 5.85
C THR A 452 -10.81 -22.79 4.83
N ASP A 453 -11.86 -23.51 4.44
CA ASP A 453 -11.81 -24.57 3.41
C ASP A 453 -11.79 -24.00 1.98
N GLN A 454 -10.86 -23.08 1.72
CA GLN A 454 -10.67 -22.43 0.43
C GLN A 454 -9.19 -22.12 0.16
N PRO A 455 -8.80 -21.89 -1.11
CA PRO A 455 -7.38 -21.70 -1.46
C PRO A 455 -6.70 -20.52 -0.76
N LYS A 456 -7.45 -19.49 -0.36
CA LYS A 456 -6.94 -18.32 0.37
C LYS A 456 -6.74 -18.54 1.88
N HIS A 457 -6.77 -19.78 2.36
CA HIS A 457 -6.71 -20.09 3.79
C HIS A 457 -5.46 -19.55 4.51
N LEU A 458 -4.29 -19.52 3.85
CA LEU A 458 -3.06 -18.94 4.42
C LEU A 458 -3.26 -17.46 4.75
N PHE A 459 -3.76 -16.68 3.79
CA PHE A 459 -4.10 -15.27 3.95
C PHE A 459 -5.14 -15.04 5.05
N ILE A 460 -6.25 -15.79 4.99
CA ILE A 460 -7.35 -15.68 5.95
C ILE A 460 -6.85 -15.95 7.38
N ASN A 461 -6.14 -17.06 7.60
CA ASN A 461 -5.63 -17.42 8.92
C ASN A 461 -4.60 -16.40 9.43
N THR A 462 -3.72 -15.92 8.55
CA THR A 462 -2.72 -14.90 8.91
C THR A 462 -3.37 -13.61 9.39
N LEU A 463 -4.44 -13.16 8.72
CA LEU A 463 -5.12 -11.92 9.05
C LEU A 463 -6.09 -12.04 10.23
N PHE A 464 -6.73 -13.20 10.38
CA PHE A 464 -7.81 -13.35 11.35
C PHE A 464 -7.37 -14.03 12.63
N ARG A 465 -6.21 -14.69 12.73
CA ARG A 465 -5.81 -15.24 14.04
C ARG A 465 -5.71 -14.14 15.09
N LYS A 466 -6.31 -14.40 16.26
CA LYS A 466 -6.27 -13.48 17.42
C LYS A 466 -4.83 -13.32 17.93
N GLN A 467 -4.09 -14.43 17.97
CA GLN A 467 -2.69 -14.47 18.36
C GLN A 467 -1.94 -15.32 17.35
N MET A 468 -0.85 -14.77 16.82
CA MET A 468 0.10 -15.48 15.98
C MET A 468 1.27 -15.91 16.83
N GLU A 469 1.73 -17.14 16.62
CA GLU A 469 2.97 -17.61 17.24
C GLU A 469 4.16 -16.88 16.60
N ILE A 470 5.14 -16.58 17.44
CA ILE A 470 6.31 -15.76 17.09
C ILE A 470 7.55 -16.53 17.56
N GLU A 471 8.53 -16.65 16.67
CA GLU A 471 9.80 -17.35 16.95
C GLU A 471 10.75 -16.53 17.82
N ASP A 472 10.75 -15.20 17.67
CA ASP A 472 11.61 -14.26 18.39
C ASP A 472 10.85 -12.97 18.78
N SER A 473 11.18 -12.43 19.95
CA SER A 473 10.61 -11.18 20.50
C SER A 473 10.97 -9.90 19.73
N VAL A 474 11.95 -9.96 18.82
CA VAL A 474 12.38 -8.81 18.02
C VAL A 474 11.70 -8.83 16.66
N MET A 475 10.98 -7.75 16.36
CA MET A 475 10.34 -7.49 15.07
C MET A 475 11.00 -6.28 14.42
N TYR A 476 11.04 -6.27 13.10
CA TYR A 476 11.56 -5.17 12.29
C TYR A 476 10.71 -3.90 12.44
N ASP A 477 9.38 -4.03 12.36
CA ASP A 477 8.46 -2.88 12.45
C ASP A 477 7.10 -3.24 13.09
N MET A 478 6.27 -4.05 12.41
CA MET A 478 4.89 -4.30 12.84
C MET A 478 4.73 -5.57 13.70
N SER A 479 4.08 -5.43 14.85
CA SER A 479 3.86 -6.52 15.82
C SER A 479 2.40 -6.96 15.99
N THR A 480 1.43 -6.26 15.37
CA THR A 480 0.01 -6.65 15.41
C THR A 480 -0.76 -6.15 14.18
N TRP A 481 -1.67 -6.96 13.67
CA TRP A 481 -2.48 -6.68 12.47
C TRP A 481 -3.78 -7.50 12.39
N SER A 482 -4.16 -8.19 13.48
CA SER A 482 -5.34 -9.06 13.48
C SER A 482 -6.56 -8.25 13.06
N VAL A 483 -7.17 -8.58 11.92
CA VAL A 483 -8.20 -7.75 11.28
C VAL A 483 -9.36 -7.42 12.23
N PRO A 484 -9.95 -8.39 12.95
CA PRO A 484 -11.00 -8.06 13.90
C PRO A 484 -10.57 -7.12 15.03
N LEU A 485 -9.33 -7.21 15.51
CA LEU A 485 -8.82 -6.33 16.56
C LEU A 485 -8.46 -4.94 16.02
N ALA A 486 -7.83 -4.88 14.85
CA ALA A 486 -7.42 -3.64 14.20
C ALA A 486 -8.62 -2.75 13.81
N TYR A 487 -9.71 -3.37 13.37
CA TYR A 487 -10.95 -2.69 13.01
C TYR A 487 -11.99 -2.62 14.15
N ASN A 488 -11.63 -3.10 15.35
CA ASN A 488 -12.52 -3.11 16.52
C ASN A 488 -13.86 -3.82 16.27
N LEU A 489 -13.84 -4.98 15.63
CA LEU A 489 -15.02 -5.75 15.22
C LEU A 489 -15.43 -6.78 16.28
N ASN A 490 -16.74 -6.96 16.43
CA ASN A 490 -17.32 -8.05 17.23
C ASN A 490 -17.29 -9.39 16.49
N ALA A 491 -16.10 -9.89 16.15
CA ALA A 491 -15.94 -11.15 15.44
C ALA A 491 -15.92 -12.38 16.37
N SER A 492 -16.09 -13.55 15.75
CA SER A 492 -15.85 -14.86 16.37
C SER A 492 -15.14 -15.82 15.41
N TRP A 493 -14.46 -16.84 15.94
CA TRP A 493 -13.98 -17.97 15.13
C TRP A 493 -14.49 -19.31 15.69
N THR A 494 -14.53 -20.35 14.87
CA THR A 494 -14.95 -21.68 15.31
C THR A 494 -14.03 -22.77 14.79
N THR A 495 -13.86 -23.83 15.59
CA THR A 495 -13.10 -25.04 15.23
C THR A 495 -14.00 -26.17 14.72
N ARG A 496 -15.32 -25.93 14.63
CA ARG A 496 -16.30 -26.84 14.05
C ARG A 496 -16.81 -26.31 12.72
N GLY A 497 -17.25 -27.21 11.84
CA GLY A 497 -17.96 -26.81 10.63
C GLY A 497 -19.19 -25.97 10.97
N VAL A 498 -19.45 -24.94 10.17
CA VAL A 498 -20.63 -24.09 10.27
C VAL A 498 -21.75 -24.73 9.45
N ASN A 499 -22.85 -25.12 10.10
CA ASN A 499 -24.02 -25.68 9.44
C ASN A 499 -25.15 -24.64 9.41
N ALA A 500 -24.99 -23.66 8.52
CA ALA A 500 -25.97 -22.62 8.25
C ALA A 500 -26.33 -22.64 6.76
N SER A 501 -27.56 -22.21 6.44
CA SER A 501 -27.91 -21.90 5.05
C SER A 501 -27.27 -20.57 4.70
N THR A 502 -26.53 -20.54 3.60
CA THR A 502 -25.75 -19.38 3.18
C THR A 502 -25.87 -19.11 1.69
N GLU A 503 -25.55 -17.89 1.30
CA GLU A 503 -25.34 -17.47 -0.08
C GLU A 503 -23.95 -16.85 -0.24
N MET A 504 -23.38 -16.88 -1.45
CA MET A 504 -22.10 -16.25 -1.72
C MET A 504 -22.28 -14.74 -1.87
N VAL A 505 -21.45 -13.95 -1.19
CA VAL A 505 -21.36 -12.52 -1.44
C VAL A 505 -20.59 -12.34 -2.75
N THR A 506 -21.25 -11.78 -3.76
CA THR A 506 -20.72 -11.64 -5.13
C THR A 506 -20.53 -10.20 -5.58
N GLU A 507 -21.10 -9.26 -4.83
CA GLU A 507 -20.99 -7.81 -5.04
C GLU A 507 -20.54 -7.15 -3.72
N GLU A 508 -19.91 -5.98 -3.83
CA GLU A 508 -19.50 -5.23 -2.64
C GLU A 508 -20.70 -4.91 -1.75
N VAL A 509 -20.51 -5.01 -0.44
CA VAL A 509 -21.54 -4.66 0.53
C VAL A 509 -21.55 -3.15 0.71
N GLU A 510 -22.73 -2.55 0.53
CA GLU A 510 -22.94 -1.11 0.62
C GLU A 510 -23.66 -0.73 1.91
N TYR A 511 -23.28 0.43 2.45
CA TYR A 511 -23.98 1.05 3.57
C TYR A 511 -25.35 1.58 3.11
N LYS A 512 -26.38 1.42 3.93
CA LYS A 512 -27.70 1.99 3.61
C LYS A 512 -27.62 3.51 3.50
N SER A 513 -28.34 4.03 2.52
CA SER A 513 -28.49 5.46 2.31
C SER A 513 -29.90 5.78 1.85
N GLY A 514 -30.36 6.99 2.15
CA GLY A 514 -31.65 7.47 1.68
C GLY A 514 -32.34 8.43 2.65
N LEU A 515 -33.42 9.02 2.18
CA LEU A 515 -34.27 9.90 2.98
C LEU A 515 -35.61 9.22 3.26
N GLU A 516 -35.89 8.99 4.53
CA GLU A 516 -37.19 8.52 5.00
C GLU A 516 -38.05 9.71 5.41
N ASN A 517 -39.35 9.66 5.08
CA ASN A 517 -40.30 10.76 5.31
C ASN A 517 -39.81 12.13 4.79
N SER A 518 -39.62 12.23 3.47
CA SER A 518 -39.18 13.48 2.83
C SER A 518 -40.13 14.66 3.08
N GLY A 519 -41.42 14.40 3.35
CA GLY A 519 -42.44 15.39 3.68
C GLY A 519 -42.46 15.90 5.11
N ALA A 520 -41.46 15.54 5.92
CA ALA A 520 -41.36 15.91 7.33
C ALA A 520 -41.59 17.41 7.60
N GLN A 521 -42.41 17.70 8.62
CA GLN A 521 -42.79 19.07 8.97
C GLN A 521 -42.00 19.67 10.16
N TYR A 522 -41.22 18.87 10.89
CA TYR A 522 -40.54 19.31 12.11
C TYR A 522 -39.01 19.28 12.03
N ALA A 523 -38.43 18.13 11.68
CA ALA A 523 -36.97 17.94 11.69
C ALA A 523 -36.53 16.82 10.75
N TYR A 524 -35.23 16.80 10.45
CA TYR A 524 -34.53 15.63 9.91
C TYR A 524 -33.45 15.19 10.90
N VAL A 525 -33.28 13.89 11.06
CA VAL A 525 -32.39 13.28 12.04
C VAL A 525 -31.46 12.29 11.36
N ILE A 526 -30.19 12.29 11.78
CA ILE A 526 -29.19 11.31 11.37
C ILE A 526 -28.64 10.68 12.66
N ASP A 527 -28.82 9.37 12.80
CA ASP A 527 -28.26 8.64 13.94
C ASP A 527 -26.73 8.67 13.90
N TRP A 528 -26.09 8.96 15.03
CA TRP A 528 -24.63 9.09 15.10
C TRP A 528 -23.89 7.77 15.04
N GLU A 529 -24.55 6.66 15.36
CA GLU A 529 -23.99 5.32 15.21
C GLU A 529 -23.68 4.97 13.75
N GLN A 530 -24.33 5.60 12.78
CA GLN A 530 -24.03 5.36 11.36
C GLN A 530 -22.57 5.71 11.06
N ARG A 531 -21.85 4.78 10.41
CA ARG A 531 -20.41 4.91 10.13
C ARG A 531 -20.01 6.24 9.51
N HIS A 532 -20.85 6.81 8.65
CA HIS A 532 -20.58 8.05 7.91
C HIS A 532 -21.27 9.30 8.47
N ALA A 533 -21.85 9.24 9.68
CA ALA A 533 -22.43 10.41 10.34
C ALA A 533 -21.45 11.62 10.44
N PRO A 534 -20.13 11.45 10.69
CA PRO A 534 -19.18 12.57 10.66
C PRO A 534 -19.10 13.28 9.29
N LYS A 535 -19.16 12.53 8.19
CA LYS A 535 -19.19 13.08 6.83
C LYS A 535 -20.49 13.84 6.56
N ALA A 536 -21.61 13.29 7.03
CA ALA A 536 -22.89 13.97 6.94
C ALA A 536 -22.90 15.30 7.71
N LEU A 537 -22.28 15.35 8.90
CA LEU A 537 -22.14 16.58 9.67
C LEU A 537 -21.33 17.65 8.92
N ALA A 538 -20.19 17.28 8.34
CA ALA A 538 -19.38 18.19 7.53
C ALA A 538 -20.16 18.80 6.36
N LYS A 539 -20.89 17.96 5.61
CA LYS A 539 -21.74 18.39 4.49
C LYS A 539 -22.90 19.27 4.94
N LEU A 540 -23.54 18.98 6.07
CA LEU A 540 -24.59 19.84 6.63
C LEU A 540 -24.07 21.25 6.92
N TRP A 541 -22.86 21.38 7.45
CA TRP A 541 -22.23 22.69 7.66
C TRP A 541 -21.88 23.38 6.34
N ASP A 542 -21.36 22.67 5.34
CA ASP A 542 -21.07 23.23 4.00
C ASP A 542 -22.33 23.74 3.29
N MET A 543 -23.42 22.98 3.41
CA MET A 543 -24.77 23.39 2.99
C MET A 543 -25.35 24.53 3.84
N GLY A 544 -24.68 24.95 4.92
CA GLY A 544 -25.07 26.06 5.79
C GLY A 544 -26.28 25.76 6.68
N TYR A 545 -26.49 24.50 7.07
CA TYR A 545 -27.53 24.13 8.03
C TYR A 545 -27.06 24.33 9.47
N LYS A 546 -27.96 24.80 10.32
CA LYS A 546 -27.80 24.77 11.78
C LYS A 546 -28.14 23.37 12.27
N VAL A 547 -27.12 22.67 12.73
CA VAL A 547 -27.22 21.30 13.24
C VAL A 547 -27.18 21.32 14.77
N ARG A 548 -27.86 20.36 15.37
CA ARG A 548 -27.82 20.12 16.82
C ARG A 548 -27.41 18.67 17.06
N SER A 549 -26.77 18.39 18.19
CA SER A 549 -26.46 17.04 18.63
C SER A 549 -27.29 16.66 19.85
N ALA A 550 -27.78 15.44 19.87
CA ALA A 550 -28.50 14.85 20.98
C ALA A 550 -27.54 14.44 22.11
N ARG A 551 -27.67 15.03 23.30
CA ARG A 551 -26.84 14.66 24.47
C ARG A 551 -27.33 13.40 25.21
N ARG A 552 -28.54 12.94 24.91
CA ARG A 552 -29.15 11.72 25.44
C ARG A 552 -29.84 10.99 24.31
N HIS A 553 -29.90 9.67 24.38
CA HIS A 553 -30.72 8.90 23.45
C HIS A 553 -32.20 9.32 23.49
N PHE A 554 -32.90 9.02 22.41
CA PHE A 554 -34.35 9.18 22.30
C PHE A 554 -34.96 8.10 21.41
N ASN A 555 -36.26 7.88 21.54
CA ASN A 555 -36.95 6.82 20.79
C ASN A 555 -38.32 7.33 20.29
N ASN A 556 -38.62 7.05 19.03
CA ASN A 556 -39.84 7.49 18.35
C ASN A 556 -40.98 6.45 18.41
N GLY A 557 -40.78 5.32 19.09
CA GLY A 557 -41.66 4.16 19.16
C GLY A 557 -41.19 2.98 18.30
N GLU A 558 -40.38 3.23 17.29
CA GLU A 558 -39.89 2.25 16.32
C GLU A 558 -38.37 2.05 16.44
N LYS A 559 -37.63 3.16 16.53
CA LYS A 559 -36.17 3.20 16.58
C LYS A 559 -35.68 4.04 17.75
N THR A 560 -34.55 3.64 18.33
CA THR A 560 -33.77 4.43 19.28
C THR A 560 -32.61 5.08 18.54
N TYR A 561 -32.35 6.34 18.84
CA TYR A 561 -31.25 7.12 18.28
C TYR A 561 -30.22 7.38 19.38
N SER A 562 -28.95 7.23 19.02
CA SER A 562 -27.82 7.31 19.95
C SER A 562 -27.51 8.73 20.43
N GLU A 563 -26.81 8.84 21.55
CA GLU A 563 -26.10 10.07 21.90
C GLU A 563 -25.17 10.50 20.75
N GLY A 564 -25.13 11.79 20.45
CA GLY A 564 -24.42 12.34 19.30
C GLY A 564 -25.32 12.64 18.10
N SER A 565 -26.48 11.97 17.98
CA SER A 565 -27.36 12.05 16.81
C SER A 565 -27.62 13.48 16.34
N LEU A 566 -27.51 13.69 15.03
CA LEU A 566 -27.63 14.99 14.39
C LEU A 566 -29.10 15.34 14.17
N ILE A 567 -29.51 16.53 14.58
CA ILE A 567 -30.88 17.02 14.50
C ILE A 567 -30.88 18.34 13.73
N VAL A 568 -31.53 18.34 12.57
CA VAL A 568 -31.76 19.53 11.75
C VAL A 568 -33.22 19.95 11.90
N LEU A 569 -33.47 20.90 12.80
CA LEU A 569 -34.81 21.44 13.03
C LEU A 569 -35.22 22.37 11.88
N ILE A 570 -36.35 22.09 11.22
CA ILE A 570 -36.88 22.93 10.13
C ILE A 570 -37.14 24.34 10.65
N GLY A 571 -37.72 24.47 11.85
CA GLY A 571 -37.98 25.78 12.47
C GLY A 571 -36.73 26.62 12.78
N ARG A 572 -35.53 26.01 12.86
CA ARG A 572 -34.26 26.74 13.04
C ARG A 572 -33.54 27.03 11.71
N ASN A 573 -33.97 26.38 10.64
CA ASN A 573 -33.48 26.50 9.27
C ASN A 573 -34.63 26.94 8.32
N PHE A 574 -35.51 27.81 8.81
CA PHE A 574 -36.82 28.08 8.20
C PHE A 574 -36.74 28.77 6.84
N ASP A 575 -35.64 29.48 6.57
CA ASP A 575 -35.28 30.07 5.29
C ASP A 575 -35.02 29.02 4.19
N LYS A 576 -34.68 27.79 4.57
CA LYS A 576 -34.42 26.66 3.66
C LYS A 576 -35.54 25.61 3.64
N ARG A 577 -36.66 25.85 4.31
CA ARG A 577 -37.72 24.84 4.52
C ARG A 577 -38.30 24.22 3.23
N ASP A 578 -38.27 24.96 2.11
CA ASP A 578 -38.81 24.48 0.84
C ASP A 578 -37.78 23.63 0.07
N GLN A 579 -36.49 23.74 0.42
CA GLN A 579 -35.35 23.05 -0.22
C GLN A 579 -34.81 21.90 0.62
N ILE A 580 -35.00 21.94 1.94
CA ILE A 580 -34.37 21.02 2.90
C ILE A 580 -34.59 19.54 2.58
N ALA A 581 -35.77 19.14 2.09
CA ALA A 581 -36.01 17.74 1.72
C ALA A 581 -35.09 17.27 0.59
N ALA A 582 -34.88 18.10 -0.43
CA ALA A 582 -33.99 17.78 -1.54
C ALA A 582 -32.53 17.78 -1.10
N ASP A 583 -32.13 18.70 -0.23
CA ASP A 583 -30.78 18.74 0.34
C ASP A 583 -30.50 17.52 1.22
N MET A 584 -31.46 17.10 2.06
CA MET A 584 -31.32 15.89 2.88
C MET A 584 -31.25 14.62 2.04
N GLN A 585 -31.98 14.55 0.92
CA GLN A 585 -31.87 13.43 -0.02
C GLN A 585 -30.50 13.38 -0.71
N MET A 586 -29.98 14.55 -1.12
CA MET A 586 -28.64 14.66 -1.69
C MET A 586 -27.57 14.27 -0.67
N LEU A 587 -27.66 14.81 0.55
CA LEU A 587 -26.80 14.50 1.69
C LEU A 587 -26.77 13.01 1.98
N ALA A 588 -27.95 12.38 2.07
CA ALA A 588 -28.09 10.95 2.35
C ALA A 588 -27.29 10.10 1.34
N ASN A 589 -27.42 10.42 0.05
CA ASN A 589 -26.76 9.72 -1.03
C ASN A 589 -25.25 10.00 -1.06
N GLU A 590 -24.81 11.24 -0.88
CA GLU A 590 -23.39 11.60 -0.96
C GLU A 590 -22.57 11.18 0.28
N ALA A 591 -23.21 11.18 1.45
CA ALA A 591 -22.57 10.76 2.70
C ALA A 591 -22.76 9.27 2.97
N ASN A 592 -23.59 8.55 2.21
CA ASN A 592 -23.97 7.17 2.48
C ASN A 592 -24.53 6.99 3.91
N VAL A 593 -25.58 7.76 4.21
CA VAL A 593 -26.32 7.71 5.47
C VAL A 593 -27.83 7.68 5.22
N VAL A 594 -28.56 7.11 6.16
CA VAL A 594 -30.01 7.25 6.27
C VAL A 594 -30.33 8.52 7.04
N VAL A 595 -31.17 9.36 6.45
CA VAL A 595 -31.74 10.56 7.06
C VAL A 595 -33.22 10.31 7.30
N GLU A 596 -33.71 10.58 8.51
CA GLU A 596 -35.09 10.30 8.90
C GLU A 596 -35.85 11.59 9.20
N GLY A 597 -36.97 11.79 8.52
CA GLY A 597 -37.84 12.94 8.67
C GLY A 597 -38.90 12.77 9.76
N PHE A 598 -39.07 13.80 10.59
CA PHE A 598 -40.01 13.85 11.71
C PHE A 598 -41.05 14.94 11.53
N ASP A 599 -42.32 14.61 11.79
CA ASP A 599 -43.45 15.57 11.77
C ASP A 599 -43.72 16.23 13.13
N SER A 600 -43.06 15.76 14.20
CA SER A 600 -43.18 16.28 15.56
C SER A 600 -41.86 16.14 16.30
N GLY A 601 -41.59 17.08 17.21
CA GLY A 601 -40.43 17.01 18.10
C GLY A 601 -40.61 16.14 19.34
N ARG A 602 -41.84 15.68 19.60
CA ARG A 602 -42.18 14.89 20.78
C ARG A 602 -41.81 13.43 20.55
N MET A 603 -40.93 12.89 21.39
CA MET A 603 -40.50 11.49 21.36
C MET A 603 -41.32 10.64 22.33
N ASN A 604 -41.32 9.32 22.13
CA ASN A 604 -42.04 8.39 23.00
C ASN A 604 -41.33 8.23 24.34
N THR A 605 -40.01 8.08 24.30
CA THR A 605 -39.12 8.04 25.47
C THR A 605 -37.80 8.75 25.18
N GLY A 606 -37.05 9.09 26.23
CA GLY A 606 -35.80 9.83 26.11
C GLY A 606 -36.01 11.35 26.02
N MET A 607 -35.17 12.05 25.26
CA MET A 607 -35.28 13.49 25.04
C MET A 607 -36.20 13.84 23.85
N ASP A 608 -36.87 15.00 23.92
CA ASP A 608 -37.54 15.58 22.76
C ASP A 608 -36.52 16.30 21.85
N LEU A 609 -36.77 16.35 20.54
CA LEU A 609 -35.83 16.82 19.51
C LEU A 609 -35.40 18.29 19.66
N ALA A 610 -36.22 19.11 20.32
CA ALA A 610 -35.92 20.52 20.59
C ALA A 610 -35.80 20.84 22.10
N SER A 611 -35.58 19.82 22.94
CA SER A 611 -35.33 19.99 24.37
C SER A 611 -33.96 20.63 24.63
N SER A 612 -33.66 20.94 25.90
CA SER A 612 -32.34 21.42 26.33
C SER A 612 -31.20 20.42 26.09
N ASP A 613 -31.51 19.15 25.86
CA ASP A 613 -30.51 18.12 25.55
C ASP A 613 -30.16 18.08 24.05
N SER A 614 -30.91 18.80 23.21
CA SER A 614 -30.58 19.05 21.80
C SER A 614 -29.74 20.32 21.75
N GLN A 615 -28.43 20.22 21.58
CA GLN A 615 -27.51 21.36 21.67
C GLN A 615 -26.94 21.72 20.29
N PRO A 616 -26.84 23.01 19.91
CA PRO A 616 -26.16 23.40 18.67
C PRO A 616 -24.76 22.80 18.61
N VAL A 617 -24.33 22.42 17.40
CA VAL A 617 -22.93 22.05 17.13
C VAL A 617 -22.43 22.94 16.00
N ASP A 618 -21.42 23.74 16.33
CA ASP A 618 -20.78 24.66 15.40
C ASP A 618 -19.65 23.95 14.65
N LYS A 619 -19.39 24.39 13.41
CA LYS A 619 -18.27 23.89 12.61
C LYS A 619 -16.97 24.35 13.27
N PRO A 620 -16.07 23.44 13.67
CA PRO A 620 -14.80 23.83 14.25
C PRO A 620 -13.83 24.33 13.16
N ASN A 621 -13.08 25.38 13.46
CA ASN A 621 -11.90 25.76 12.72
C ASN A 621 -10.71 24.92 13.21
N VAL A 622 -10.29 23.95 12.40
CA VAL A 622 -9.22 23.02 12.77
C VAL A 622 -7.94 23.32 11.99
N ALA A 623 -6.83 23.41 12.71
CA ALA A 623 -5.48 23.45 12.17
C ALA A 623 -4.75 22.13 12.41
N LEU A 624 -3.98 21.68 11.43
CA LEU A 624 -3.03 20.57 11.53
C LEU A 624 -1.62 21.11 11.33
N MET A 625 -0.77 20.89 12.33
CA MET A 625 0.63 21.24 12.26
C MET A 625 1.39 20.27 11.35
N ILE A 626 2.17 20.85 10.44
CA ILE A 626 2.99 20.13 9.46
C ILE A 626 4.42 20.68 9.43
N ASP A 627 5.30 20.08 8.64
CA ASP A 627 6.74 20.39 8.56
C ASP A 627 7.53 19.89 9.80
N SER A 628 8.86 19.94 9.73
CA SER A 628 9.73 19.50 10.84
C SER A 628 9.35 20.19 12.16
N PRO A 629 9.19 19.45 13.26
CA PRO A 629 9.67 18.10 13.54
C PRO A 629 8.55 17.04 13.42
N PHE A 630 7.39 17.44 12.89
CA PHE A 630 6.20 16.59 12.86
C PHE A 630 6.36 15.47 11.83
N SER A 631 6.01 14.26 12.25
CA SER A 631 5.99 13.08 11.41
C SER A 631 5.03 13.27 10.23
N SER A 632 5.55 13.17 9.01
CA SER A 632 4.73 13.22 7.80
C SER A 632 3.71 12.08 7.75
N TYR A 633 4.03 10.92 8.32
CA TYR A 633 3.14 9.76 8.38
C TYR A 633 1.89 10.04 9.20
N THR A 634 2.05 10.52 10.44
CA THR A 634 0.89 10.83 11.31
C THR A 634 0.12 12.03 10.80
N ALA A 635 0.82 13.07 10.30
CA ALA A 635 0.18 14.21 9.66
C ALA A 635 -0.64 13.80 8.44
N GLY A 636 -0.12 12.87 7.63
CA GLY A 636 -0.77 12.34 6.44
C GLY A 636 -2.06 11.60 6.76
N GLN A 637 -2.03 10.72 7.77
CA GLN A 637 -3.21 9.99 8.25
C GLN A 637 -4.33 10.92 8.72
N LEU A 638 -3.98 11.95 9.51
CA LEU A 638 -4.94 12.95 9.98
C LEU A 638 -5.49 13.77 8.81
N TRP A 639 -4.63 14.22 7.90
CA TRP A 639 -5.06 14.95 6.72
C TRP A 639 -6.04 14.12 5.88
N PHE A 640 -5.73 12.86 5.60
CA PHE A 640 -6.60 11.97 4.84
C PHE A 640 -7.96 11.72 5.52
N LEU A 641 -7.99 11.52 6.85
CA LEU A 641 -9.24 11.40 7.61
C LEU A 641 -10.13 12.63 7.43
N PHE A 642 -9.55 13.83 7.55
CA PHE A 642 -10.29 15.08 7.45
C PHE A 642 -10.69 15.45 6.02
N ASP A 643 -9.87 15.06 5.04
CA ASP A 643 -10.05 15.43 3.64
C ASP A 643 -10.93 14.43 2.88
N GLN A 644 -10.68 13.13 3.04
CA GLN A 644 -11.32 12.08 2.24
C GLN A 644 -12.46 11.39 2.98
N TRP A 645 -12.29 11.03 4.26
CA TRP A 645 -13.31 10.26 4.98
C TRP A 645 -14.43 11.11 5.55
N THR A 646 -14.08 12.28 6.10
CA THR A 646 -15.07 13.20 6.69
C THR A 646 -15.41 14.36 5.78
N GLU A 647 -14.57 14.69 4.78
CA GLU A 647 -14.75 15.84 3.89
C GLU A 647 -14.97 17.18 4.65
N LEU A 648 -14.39 17.31 5.86
CA LEU A 648 -14.53 18.52 6.67
C LEU A 648 -13.71 19.69 6.12
N GLY A 649 -12.51 19.36 5.62
CA GLY A 649 -11.47 20.32 5.26
C GLY A 649 -10.82 20.97 6.48
N ILE A 650 -9.49 21.01 6.52
CA ILE A 650 -8.73 21.62 7.62
C ILE A 650 -7.61 22.50 7.09
N SER A 651 -7.15 23.44 7.91
CA SER A 651 -5.95 24.22 7.61
C SER A 651 -4.70 23.41 7.94
N ARG A 652 -3.69 23.42 7.06
CA ARG A 652 -2.39 22.79 7.32
C ARG A 652 -1.34 23.89 7.47
N ILE A 653 -0.75 24.00 8.66
CA ILE A 653 0.13 25.11 9.03
C ILE A 653 1.54 24.59 9.24
N ARG A 654 2.52 25.21 8.56
CA ARG A 654 3.93 24.89 8.77
C ARG A 654 4.37 25.29 10.17
N SER A 655 5.11 24.41 10.83
CA SER A 655 5.71 24.65 12.15
C SER A 655 6.49 25.98 12.21
N GLY A 656 7.29 26.30 11.20
CA GLY A 656 8.06 27.55 11.12
C GLY A 656 7.23 28.82 10.94
N SER A 657 5.95 28.72 10.57
CA SER A 657 5.03 29.86 10.43
C SER A 657 4.15 30.06 11.67
N PHE A 658 4.29 29.20 12.69
CA PHE A 658 3.41 29.17 13.86
C PHE A 658 3.40 30.50 14.62
N SER A 659 4.57 31.06 14.93
CA SER A 659 4.70 32.33 15.69
C SER A 659 4.17 33.56 14.94
N SER A 660 3.97 33.47 13.62
CA SER A 660 3.43 34.54 12.78
C SER A 660 1.96 34.34 12.40
N SER A 661 1.37 33.20 12.76
CA SER A 661 -0.03 32.87 12.45
C SER A 661 -0.93 33.34 13.59
N ASP A 662 -2.14 33.83 13.26
CA ASP A 662 -3.13 34.15 14.27
C ASP A 662 -3.79 32.85 14.76
N LEU A 663 -3.39 32.38 15.94
CA LEU A 663 -3.87 31.11 16.48
C LEU A 663 -5.25 31.25 17.14
N GLU A 664 -5.71 32.48 17.43
CA GLU A 664 -7.04 32.74 17.99
C GLU A 664 -8.17 32.38 17.00
N ASP A 665 -7.85 32.24 15.71
CA ASP A 665 -8.79 31.84 14.66
C ASP A 665 -9.18 30.35 14.69
N TYR A 666 -8.47 29.51 15.47
CA TYR A 666 -8.64 28.05 15.48
C TYR A 666 -9.21 27.53 16.81
N ASP A 667 -10.24 26.69 16.73
CA ASP A 667 -10.83 26.02 17.89
C ASP A 667 -10.02 24.80 18.34
N VAL A 668 -9.33 24.16 17.38
CA VAL A 668 -8.55 22.93 17.60
C VAL A 668 -7.26 22.99 16.78
N ILE A 669 -6.13 22.75 17.45
CA ILE A 669 -4.83 22.58 16.82
C ILE A 669 -4.37 21.13 17.03
N LEU A 670 -4.18 20.41 15.93
CA LEU A 670 -3.69 19.03 15.91
C LEU A 670 -2.17 19.05 15.74
N MET A 671 -1.47 18.42 16.67
CA MET A 671 -0.02 18.27 16.65
C MET A 671 0.32 16.79 16.49
N PRO A 672 0.78 16.35 15.30
CA PRO A 672 1.22 14.98 15.07
C PRO A 672 2.39 14.58 15.96
N GLY A 673 2.73 13.29 15.96
CA GLY A 673 3.95 12.82 16.63
C GLY A 673 5.19 13.57 16.13
N SER A 674 6.05 14.03 17.04
CA SER A 674 7.25 14.82 16.73
C SER A 674 8.54 14.06 17.06
N TRP A 675 9.52 14.08 16.15
CA TRP A 675 10.86 13.57 16.43
C TRP A 675 11.63 14.52 17.35
N GLY A 676 12.13 14.03 18.49
CA GLY A 676 12.91 14.85 19.45
C GLY A 676 12.09 15.77 20.36
N GLY A 677 10.76 15.74 20.27
CA GLY A 677 9.84 16.57 21.06
C GLY A 677 9.62 17.97 20.48
N LEU A 678 8.74 18.75 21.11
CA LEU A 678 8.33 20.08 20.63
C LEU A 678 9.33 21.20 20.99
N SER A 679 10.26 20.94 21.91
CA SER A 679 11.19 21.93 22.46
C SER A 679 12.21 22.47 21.45
N GLY A 680 12.42 21.77 20.32
CA GLY A 680 13.29 22.23 19.23
C GLY A 680 12.65 23.28 18.33
N VAL A 681 11.34 23.52 18.46
CA VAL A 681 10.55 24.36 17.53
C VAL A 681 9.86 25.49 18.28
N TRP A 682 9.37 25.19 19.48
CA TRP A 682 8.78 26.18 20.38
C TRP A 682 9.51 26.16 21.71
N ASN A 683 9.84 27.35 22.19
CA ASN A 683 10.33 27.52 23.54
C ASN A 683 9.18 27.45 24.56
N GLU A 684 9.50 27.29 25.85
CA GLU A 684 8.49 27.19 26.92
C GLU A 684 7.52 28.37 26.91
N SER A 685 7.96 29.59 26.59
CA SER A 685 7.07 30.76 26.55
C SER A 685 6.12 30.76 25.36
N GLU A 686 6.50 30.17 24.22
CA GLU A 686 5.61 29.97 23.07
C GLU A 686 4.58 28.90 23.36
N ILE A 687 4.96 27.83 24.08
CA ILE A 687 4.03 26.78 24.52
C ILE A 687 3.08 27.31 25.62
N GLU A 688 3.56 28.10 26.57
CA GLU A 688 2.74 28.72 27.63
C GLU A 688 1.80 29.82 27.11
N SER A 689 2.07 30.35 25.92
CA SER A 689 1.19 31.33 25.27
C SER A 689 -0.02 30.70 24.56
N LEU A 690 -0.04 29.36 24.44
CA LEU A 690 -1.19 28.54 24.02
C LEU A 690 -2.11 28.28 25.22
#